data_AF-C4WID0-F1
#
_entry.id   AF-C4WID0-F1
#
_cell.length_a   1.000
_cell.length_b   1.000
_cell.length_c   1.000
_cell.angle_alpha   90.00
_cell.angle_beta   90.00
_cell.angle_gamma   90.00
#
_symmetry.space_group_name_H-M   'P 1'
#
loop_
_entity.id
_entity.type
_entity.pdbx_description
1 polymer ?
#
loop_
_entity_poly.entity_id
_entity_poly.type
_entity_poly.pdbx_seq_one_letter_code
_entity_poly.pdbx_strand_id
1 'polypeptide(L)'
;MKGACTGNPIIGMNQLPAHDLPLTLSGRDVTAVLGPTNTGKTHLAIERMLSHGSGMIGLPLRLLAREVYNRVVERVGAANVALVTGEEKIVPPGARYSVCTVEAMPRRTDAAFVAIDEVQLAGDLERGHIFTDRILHLRGRQETLLLGAGTMRGILEKLLRGINVVTRPRLSHLAYAGSKKITRLPNRSAIVAFSADEVYAIAELIRRQRGGAAVVMGALSPRTRNAQVELYQSGDVDFLVATDAIGMGLNLDVDHVAFAQNRKFDGYQFRDLTPAEVGQIAGRAGRHLRDGTFGVTGQVHPFDEELVERVEAHNFDPVKVLQWRTARFDFSSLDSLRYSLETPAPVEGLAKALPAVDQQALENLSKDEEIVRLATTPARIELLWDACALPDYRKIAPAQHADIIATIYQDLVRRGSVDEDYMSEQVRRADSTEGEIDTLSHRVAQIRTWTFVSHRPGWLADPTHWQEKTREIEDRLSDALHERLTKRFVDRRTSVLMRRLRENAMLEAEISPAGDVIVEGHNVGQLEGFRFTADVQAEGPDAKAVKSAAQKALAAEFERRAERFAAAPNGDFALGSDGVMRWVGATVATLVAGDDLLKPRAVILADEQLTGAARDKVAARIDRFVAHHIETVLKPLTDLAAADALTGMTRGLAFQIVENLGILPRRDVAEEVRGLDQDSRAALRRLGVRFGAYHVFMPMLLKPAPAGLITLLWALKNDGRERAGYGDVVNVLAAGRTSVVVDPAFDHQFYRLAGYRVLGRRAVRIDILERLADLIRPALAWRPGSGARPDGAYDGGRFIVTPAMMSILGATTEDMEEILRSLGYRHEAMEAAAVTAKLAELDAFAAEAAAKEAGVSPVAEAEKPAVPAAEPVPAPVVVAEEEVEAKADEAAPAAEESAPAAETAEAAAEEPKPVLLWRQGRFEGRNRNQDQNRQRQNRGNQNRGHQNRDQGGEARKSDGAEQQARNDRGGKRFDKPKRHDGEGKREGSNKGDFRGGNQRQQKRDHGHPAGKRVEQERPARIDPDSPFAKLLALKEQMKK
;
A
#
# COMPACT_ATOMS: atom_id res chain seq x y z
N MET A 1 63.44 -27.68 -85.95
CA MET A 1 64.48 -27.87 -84.90
C MET A 1 63.88 -28.67 -83.74
N LYS A 2 64.65 -29.02 -82.69
CA LYS A 2 64.26 -29.98 -81.64
C LYS A 2 63.61 -29.33 -80.40
N GLY A 3 62.71 -30.09 -79.75
CA GLY A 3 62.39 -29.99 -78.31
C GLY A 3 61.36 -28.92 -77.91
N ALA A 4 60.71 -29.00 -76.74
CA ALA A 4 60.53 -30.14 -75.83
C ALA A 4 59.30 -29.88 -74.90
N CYS A 5 58.83 -30.91 -74.19
CA CYS A 5 57.62 -30.86 -73.34
C CYS A 5 57.88 -30.35 -71.89
N THR A 6 56.83 -30.42 -71.05
CA THR A 6 56.72 -30.05 -69.62
C THR A 6 56.46 -28.55 -69.33
N GLY A 7 55.72 -28.18 -68.28
CA GLY A 7 54.91 -29.01 -67.37
C GLY A 7 54.37 -28.18 -66.20
N ASN A 8 53.05 -28.18 -65.97
CA ASN A 8 52.42 -27.30 -64.97
C ASN A 8 52.35 -27.99 -63.59
N PRO A 9 52.98 -27.46 -62.52
CA PRO A 9 53.01 -28.14 -61.22
C PRO A 9 51.68 -28.02 -60.48
N ILE A 10 51.07 -29.17 -60.16
CA ILE A 10 49.89 -29.25 -59.29
C ILE A 10 50.33 -28.92 -57.86
N ILE A 11 49.92 -27.76 -57.34
CA ILE A 11 50.09 -27.41 -55.93
C ILE A 11 49.01 -28.16 -55.13
N GLY A 12 49.42 -28.77 -54.02
CA GLY A 12 48.66 -29.83 -53.35
C GLY A 12 47.27 -29.43 -52.87
N MET A 13 46.24 -29.99 -53.51
CA MET A 13 44.94 -30.16 -52.87
C MET A 13 45.09 -31.12 -51.67
N ASN A 14 44.49 -30.78 -50.53
CA ASN A 14 44.25 -31.75 -49.45
C ASN A 14 43.19 -32.77 -49.92
N GLN A 15 43.63 -33.78 -50.68
CA GLN A 15 42.82 -34.94 -50.99
C GLN A 15 42.54 -35.71 -49.69
N LEU A 16 41.26 -35.87 -49.36
CA LEU A 16 40.84 -36.81 -48.33
C LEU A 16 41.21 -38.23 -48.82
N PRO A 17 41.92 -39.05 -48.01
CA PRO A 17 42.24 -40.41 -48.42
C PRO A 17 40.98 -41.23 -48.73
N ALA A 18 41.02 -41.95 -49.85
CA ALA A 18 39.94 -42.84 -50.29
C ALA A 18 40.16 -44.25 -49.73
N HIS A 19 39.83 -44.45 -48.44
CA HIS A 19 39.91 -45.77 -47.79
C HIS A 19 38.81 -45.99 -46.75
N ASP A 20 38.33 -47.23 -46.68
CA ASP A 20 37.50 -47.79 -45.61
C ASP A 20 38.33 -48.14 -44.36
N LEU A 21 39.05 -47.14 -43.84
CA LEU A 21 39.90 -47.27 -42.65
C LEU A 21 39.33 -46.45 -41.49
N PRO A 22 39.51 -46.90 -40.23
CA PRO A 22 38.88 -46.29 -39.05
C PRO A 22 39.26 -44.82 -38.92
N LEU A 23 38.25 -43.99 -38.64
CA LEU A 23 38.25 -42.52 -38.64
C LEU A 23 39.09 -41.94 -37.48
N THR A 24 40.41 -42.18 -37.56
CA THR A 24 41.38 -41.92 -36.49
C THR A 24 42.04 -40.57 -36.73
N LEU A 25 41.35 -39.49 -36.34
CA LEU A 25 41.77 -38.13 -36.64
C LEU A 25 42.83 -37.61 -35.67
N SER A 26 43.71 -36.74 -36.18
CA SER A 26 44.68 -36.05 -35.34
C SER A 26 44.04 -34.87 -34.61
N GLY A 27 44.35 -34.74 -33.31
CA GLY A 27 43.95 -33.61 -32.47
C GLY A 27 45.03 -32.54 -32.30
N ARG A 28 46.22 -32.67 -32.91
CA ARG A 28 47.41 -31.84 -32.60
C ARG A 28 47.16 -30.32 -32.67
N ASP A 29 46.38 -29.87 -33.65
CA ASP A 29 46.06 -28.46 -33.88
C ASP A 29 44.70 -28.04 -33.27
N VAL A 30 44.21 -28.85 -32.33
CA VAL A 30 42.93 -28.68 -31.63
C VAL A 30 43.17 -28.54 -30.13
N THR A 31 42.57 -27.52 -29.51
CA THR A 31 42.53 -27.36 -28.05
C THR A 31 41.11 -27.43 -27.53
N ALA A 32 40.82 -28.41 -26.67
CA ALA A 32 39.58 -28.51 -25.93
C ALA A 32 39.66 -27.66 -24.65
N VAL A 33 38.89 -26.57 -24.58
CA VAL A 33 38.72 -25.75 -23.38
C VAL A 33 37.49 -26.25 -22.64
N LEU A 34 37.67 -27.00 -21.56
CA LEU A 34 36.59 -27.74 -20.88
C LEU A 34 36.34 -27.22 -19.46
N GLY A 35 35.09 -27.26 -19.03
CA GLY A 35 34.70 -26.87 -17.67
C GLY A 35 33.19 -26.61 -17.52
N PRO A 36 32.68 -26.37 -16.31
CA PRO A 36 31.27 -26.08 -16.05
C PRO A 36 30.78 -24.77 -16.69
N THR A 37 29.52 -24.40 -16.44
CA THR A 37 28.99 -23.05 -16.73
C THR A 37 29.66 -21.99 -15.83
N ASN A 38 29.52 -20.70 -16.17
CA ASN A 38 30.21 -19.58 -15.50
C ASN A 38 31.75 -19.72 -15.42
N THR A 39 32.40 -20.04 -16.56
CA THR A 39 33.85 -20.32 -16.69
C THR A 39 34.59 -19.42 -17.69
N GLY A 40 33.89 -18.53 -18.39
CA GLY A 40 34.50 -17.60 -19.37
C GLY A 40 35.05 -18.24 -20.65
N LYS A 41 34.65 -19.48 -21.00
CA LYS A 41 35.11 -20.19 -22.21
C LYS A 41 34.87 -19.39 -23.50
N THR A 42 33.63 -18.98 -23.73
CA THR A 42 33.22 -18.24 -24.95
C THR A 42 33.91 -16.86 -25.06
N HIS A 43 34.20 -16.20 -23.93
CA HIS A 43 34.98 -14.95 -23.92
C HIS A 43 36.42 -15.18 -24.44
N LEU A 44 37.10 -16.20 -23.90
CA LEU A 44 38.43 -16.60 -24.37
C LEU A 44 38.42 -16.93 -25.87
N ALA A 45 37.39 -17.64 -26.35
CA ALA A 45 37.26 -17.97 -27.76
C ALA A 45 37.04 -16.74 -28.66
N ILE A 46 36.27 -15.74 -28.21
CA ILE A 46 36.12 -14.46 -28.93
C ILE A 46 37.45 -13.70 -28.97
N GLU A 47 38.20 -13.67 -27.88
CA GLU A 47 39.51 -12.98 -27.82
C GLU A 47 40.56 -13.67 -28.70
N ARG A 48 40.60 -15.01 -28.71
CA ARG A 48 41.43 -15.78 -29.63
C ARG A 48 40.98 -15.61 -31.08
N MET A 49 39.67 -15.62 -31.37
CA MET A 49 39.17 -15.37 -32.72
C MET A 49 39.65 -14.01 -33.25
N LEU A 50 39.55 -12.96 -32.43
CA LEU A 50 39.93 -11.59 -32.78
C LEU A 50 41.46 -11.36 -32.83
N SER A 51 42.29 -12.27 -32.32
CA SER A 51 43.75 -12.23 -32.49
C SER A 51 44.24 -12.87 -33.80
N HIS A 52 43.33 -13.40 -34.64
CA HIS A 52 43.65 -14.03 -35.92
C HIS A 52 43.11 -13.22 -37.10
N GLY A 53 43.76 -13.32 -38.27
CA GLY A 53 43.40 -12.50 -39.45
C GLY A 53 42.00 -12.77 -40.03
N SER A 54 41.46 -13.97 -39.80
CA SER A 54 40.07 -14.35 -40.06
C SER A 54 39.64 -15.47 -39.11
N GLY A 55 38.36 -15.57 -38.79
CA GLY A 55 37.89 -16.53 -37.79
C GLY A 55 36.42 -16.92 -37.90
N MET A 56 36.05 -18.07 -37.35
CA MET A 56 34.68 -18.55 -37.29
C MET A 56 34.35 -19.13 -35.91
N ILE A 57 33.13 -18.88 -35.43
CA ILE A 57 32.62 -19.50 -34.19
C ILE A 57 31.22 -20.08 -34.41
N GLY A 58 31.06 -21.37 -34.11
CA GLY A 58 29.80 -22.09 -34.13
C GLY A 58 29.18 -22.16 -32.74
N LEU A 59 27.94 -21.70 -32.62
CA LEU A 59 27.22 -21.58 -31.35
C LEU A 59 25.94 -22.43 -31.40
N PRO A 60 25.48 -22.99 -30.27
CA PRO A 60 24.43 -24.01 -30.30
C PRO A 60 22.99 -23.46 -30.45
N LEU A 61 22.82 -22.13 -30.46
CA LEU A 61 21.54 -21.44 -30.44
C LEU A 61 21.63 -20.08 -31.18
N ARG A 62 20.60 -19.72 -31.95
CA ARG A 62 20.50 -18.43 -32.68
C ARG A 62 20.66 -17.21 -31.76
N LEU A 63 20.22 -17.30 -30.50
CA LEU A 63 20.37 -16.25 -29.50
C LEU A 63 21.83 -16.01 -29.11
N LEU A 64 22.62 -17.06 -28.89
CA LEU A 64 24.07 -16.93 -28.68
C LEU A 64 24.78 -16.41 -29.93
N ALA A 65 24.37 -16.85 -31.12
CA ALA A 65 24.92 -16.34 -32.36
C ALA A 65 24.71 -14.82 -32.49
N ARG A 66 23.52 -14.29 -32.14
CA ARG A 66 23.28 -12.83 -32.06
C ARG A 66 24.10 -12.16 -30.96
N GLU A 67 24.13 -12.71 -29.75
CA GLU A 67 24.87 -12.14 -28.61
C GLU A 67 26.37 -12.00 -28.91
N VAL A 68 26.97 -13.04 -29.51
CA VAL A 68 28.38 -13.04 -29.91
C VAL A 68 28.61 -12.14 -31.13
N TYR A 69 27.71 -12.13 -32.12
CA TYR A 69 27.77 -11.22 -33.27
C TYR A 69 27.81 -9.75 -32.80
N ASN A 70 26.90 -9.33 -31.91
CA ASN A 70 26.88 -7.96 -31.39
C ASN A 70 28.23 -7.60 -30.70
N ARG A 71 28.74 -8.44 -29.80
CA ARG A 71 30.04 -8.22 -29.12
C ARG A 71 31.24 -8.18 -30.06
N VAL A 72 31.21 -8.91 -31.18
CA VAL A 72 32.27 -8.89 -32.19
C VAL A 72 32.15 -7.62 -33.04
N VAL A 73 30.93 -7.24 -33.44
CA VAL A 73 30.63 -5.99 -34.14
C VAL A 73 31.05 -4.75 -33.32
N GLU A 74 30.82 -4.74 -32.02
CA GLU A 74 31.29 -3.69 -31.10
C GLU A 74 32.82 -3.52 -31.08
N ARG A 75 33.59 -4.59 -31.36
CA ARG A 75 35.06 -4.58 -31.30
C ARG A 75 35.76 -4.41 -32.65
N VAL A 76 35.12 -4.78 -33.78
CA VAL A 76 35.73 -4.66 -35.13
C VAL A 76 34.85 -4.00 -36.20
N GLY A 77 33.64 -3.54 -35.85
CA GLY A 77 32.70 -2.87 -36.76
C GLY A 77 31.94 -3.83 -37.68
N ALA A 78 30.69 -3.48 -37.99
CA ALA A 78 29.73 -4.36 -38.68
C ALA A 78 30.24 -4.93 -40.01
N ALA A 79 30.94 -4.13 -40.82
CA ALA A 79 31.48 -4.56 -42.11
C ALA A 79 32.50 -5.73 -42.03
N ASN A 80 33.09 -5.99 -40.85
CA ASN A 80 34.04 -7.09 -40.67
C ASN A 80 33.38 -8.42 -40.23
N VAL A 81 32.08 -8.46 -39.96
CA VAL A 81 31.43 -9.57 -39.25
C VAL A 81 30.20 -10.08 -40.01
N ALA A 82 30.12 -11.39 -40.21
CA ALA A 82 28.93 -12.07 -40.69
C ALA A 82 28.17 -12.76 -39.54
N LEU A 83 26.84 -12.81 -39.66
CA LEU A 83 25.95 -13.65 -38.85
C LEU A 83 25.27 -14.64 -39.79
N VAL A 84 25.40 -15.95 -39.55
CA VAL A 84 24.76 -16.97 -40.38
C VAL A 84 24.01 -17.98 -39.50
N THR A 85 22.69 -18.00 -39.61
CA THR A 85 21.80 -18.91 -38.88
C THR A 85 20.78 -19.52 -39.86
N GLY A 86 19.92 -20.43 -39.40
CA GLY A 86 18.94 -21.08 -40.28
C GLY A 86 17.92 -20.11 -40.86
N GLU A 87 17.46 -19.14 -40.07
CA GLU A 87 16.37 -18.22 -40.41
C GLU A 87 16.83 -16.75 -40.57
N GLU A 88 18.15 -16.50 -40.60
CA GLU A 88 18.71 -15.14 -40.77
C GLU A 88 20.17 -15.18 -41.23
N LYS A 89 20.51 -14.34 -42.21
CA LYS A 89 21.85 -14.27 -42.83
C LYS A 89 22.26 -12.83 -43.11
N ILE A 90 23.28 -12.35 -42.39
CA ILE A 90 23.93 -11.05 -42.60
C ILE A 90 25.37 -11.33 -43.04
N VAL A 91 25.73 -11.00 -44.29
CA VAL A 91 27.07 -11.25 -44.84
C VAL A 91 27.57 -10.00 -45.58
N PRO A 92 28.30 -9.09 -44.89
CA PRO A 92 28.92 -7.94 -45.53
C PRO A 92 30.01 -8.35 -46.54
N PRO A 93 30.19 -7.59 -47.64
CA PRO A 93 31.33 -7.80 -48.55
C PRO A 93 32.66 -7.65 -47.81
N GLY A 94 33.47 -8.71 -47.79
CA GLY A 94 34.78 -8.72 -47.13
C GLY A 94 34.76 -9.03 -45.63
N ALA A 95 33.67 -9.56 -45.07
CA ALA A 95 33.61 -9.99 -43.67
C ALA A 95 34.73 -11.00 -43.34
N ARG A 96 35.51 -10.71 -42.29
CA ARG A 96 36.67 -11.52 -41.83
C ARG A 96 36.31 -12.49 -40.72
N TYR A 97 35.23 -12.23 -39.99
CA TYR A 97 34.76 -13.05 -38.88
C TYR A 97 33.34 -13.55 -39.14
N SER A 98 33.08 -14.83 -38.92
CA SER A 98 31.78 -15.45 -39.12
C SER A 98 31.24 -16.04 -37.83
N VAL A 99 30.13 -15.48 -37.33
CA VAL A 99 29.41 -15.99 -36.16
C VAL A 99 28.22 -16.81 -36.67
N CYS A 100 28.22 -18.10 -36.39
CA CYS A 100 27.24 -19.03 -36.95
C CYS A 100 26.51 -19.81 -35.86
N THR A 101 25.33 -20.37 -36.17
CA THR A 101 24.91 -21.60 -35.48
C THR A 101 25.74 -22.78 -35.98
N VAL A 102 25.93 -23.83 -35.18
CA VAL A 102 26.76 -25.01 -35.56
C VAL A 102 26.21 -25.69 -36.84
N GLU A 103 24.89 -25.72 -36.98
CA GLU A 103 24.17 -26.20 -38.16
C GLU A 103 24.49 -25.36 -39.40
N ALA A 104 24.62 -24.05 -39.25
CA ALA A 104 24.92 -23.09 -40.31
C ALA A 104 26.43 -22.91 -40.59
N MET A 105 27.32 -23.55 -39.82
CA MET A 105 28.75 -23.60 -40.17
C MET A 105 28.92 -24.38 -41.49
N PRO A 106 29.71 -23.90 -42.46
CA PRO A 106 30.01 -24.66 -43.66
C PRO A 106 30.82 -25.91 -43.33
N ARG A 107 30.69 -26.95 -44.15
CA ARG A 107 31.41 -28.24 -44.01
C ARG A 107 32.94 -28.11 -44.24
N ARG A 108 33.41 -26.97 -44.78
CA ARG A 108 34.82 -26.63 -45.00
C ARG A 108 35.00 -25.12 -44.81
N THR A 109 36.17 -24.68 -44.36
CA THR A 109 36.53 -23.27 -44.23
C THR A 109 38.02 -23.05 -44.43
N ASP A 110 38.41 -21.83 -44.79
CA ASP A 110 39.78 -21.31 -44.87
C ASP A 110 40.06 -20.26 -43.77
N ALA A 111 39.17 -20.13 -42.76
CA ALA A 111 39.40 -19.28 -41.60
C ALA A 111 40.71 -19.64 -40.89
N ALA A 112 41.45 -18.65 -40.38
CA ALA A 112 42.64 -18.92 -39.58
C ALA A 112 42.27 -19.56 -38.23
N PHE A 113 41.20 -19.08 -37.60
CA PHE A 113 40.66 -19.60 -36.35
C PHE A 113 39.29 -20.26 -36.53
N VAL A 114 39.03 -21.38 -35.85
CA VAL A 114 37.68 -21.98 -35.71
C VAL A 114 37.40 -22.28 -34.24
N ALA A 115 36.20 -21.96 -33.76
CA ALA A 115 35.68 -22.42 -32.47
C ALA A 115 34.31 -23.11 -32.63
N ILE A 116 34.05 -24.12 -31.80
CA ILE A 116 32.75 -24.78 -31.65
C ILE A 116 32.40 -24.77 -30.16
N ASP A 117 31.24 -24.18 -29.79
CA ASP A 117 30.80 -24.05 -28.40
C ASP A 117 29.76 -25.12 -27.99
N GLU A 118 29.70 -25.40 -26.69
CA GLU A 118 28.89 -26.43 -26.02
C GLU A 118 28.96 -27.82 -26.69
N VAL A 119 30.18 -28.29 -27.00
CA VAL A 119 30.44 -29.54 -27.75
C VAL A 119 29.82 -30.81 -27.15
N GLN A 120 29.41 -30.80 -25.88
CA GLN A 120 28.66 -31.91 -25.26
C GLN A 120 27.30 -32.18 -25.94
N LEU A 121 26.76 -31.22 -26.71
CA LEU A 121 25.60 -31.46 -27.56
C LEU A 121 25.84 -32.50 -28.65
N ALA A 122 27.08 -32.92 -28.91
CA ALA A 122 27.38 -34.09 -29.74
C ALA A 122 26.77 -35.42 -29.20
N GLY A 123 26.37 -35.47 -27.92
CA GLY A 123 25.60 -36.58 -27.35
C GLY A 123 24.07 -36.52 -27.61
N ASP A 124 23.54 -35.39 -28.09
CA ASP A 124 22.12 -35.14 -28.30
C ASP A 124 21.52 -36.04 -29.40
N LEU A 125 20.40 -36.71 -29.09
CA LEU A 125 19.78 -37.73 -29.94
C LEU A 125 19.26 -37.20 -31.29
N GLU A 126 18.82 -35.94 -31.34
CA GLU A 126 18.17 -35.35 -32.52
C GLU A 126 19.20 -34.67 -33.43
N ARG A 127 20.01 -33.75 -32.87
CA ARG A 127 20.94 -32.90 -33.64
C ARG A 127 22.42 -33.08 -33.31
N GLY A 128 22.77 -33.93 -32.35
CA GLY A 128 24.17 -34.13 -31.92
C GLY A 128 25.09 -34.62 -33.04
N HIS A 129 24.54 -35.35 -34.02
CA HIS A 129 25.27 -35.78 -35.22
C HIS A 129 25.88 -34.61 -36.02
N ILE A 130 25.30 -33.41 -35.97
CA ILE A 130 25.81 -32.20 -36.62
C ILE A 130 27.04 -31.67 -35.86
N PHE A 131 26.98 -31.63 -34.53
CA PHE A 131 28.10 -31.23 -33.68
C PHE A 131 29.27 -32.20 -33.86
N THR A 132 29.00 -33.51 -33.86
CA THR A 132 29.99 -34.56 -34.12
C THR A 132 30.69 -34.37 -35.47
N ASP A 133 29.95 -34.11 -36.55
CA ASP A 133 30.56 -33.84 -37.87
C ASP A 133 31.51 -32.63 -37.82
N ARG A 134 31.10 -31.51 -37.21
CA ARG A 134 31.96 -30.32 -37.12
C ARG A 134 33.18 -30.54 -36.20
N ILE A 135 33.02 -31.24 -35.08
CA ILE A 135 34.11 -31.63 -34.16
C ILE A 135 35.15 -32.51 -34.88
N LEU A 136 34.68 -33.48 -35.68
CA LEU A 136 35.57 -34.37 -36.43
C LEU A 136 36.24 -33.60 -37.58
N HIS A 137 35.48 -32.92 -38.45
CA HIS A 137 35.97 -32.53 -39.78
C HIS A 137 36.33 -31.04 -39.95
N LEU A 138 35.85 -30.11 -39.11
CA LEU A 138 36.08 -28.68 -39.30
C LEU A 138 37.33 -28.19 -38.54
N ARG A 139 38.23 -27.47 -39.21
CA ARG A 139 39.49 -26.96 -38.66
C ARG A 139 39.79 -25.54 -39.14
N GLY A 140 40.39 -24.73 -38.27
CA GLY A 140 41.05 -23.48 -38.67
C GLY A 140 42.47 -23.74 -39.20
N ARG A 141 42.99 -22.84 -40.03
CA ARG A 141 44.37 -22.95 -40.58
C ARG A 141 45.49 -22.71 -39.56
N GLN A 142 45.17 -22.16 -38.37
CA GLN A 142 46.15 -21.78 -37.35
C GLN A 142 45.72 -22.24 -35.95
N GLU A 143 44.43 -22.18 -35.60
CA GLU A 143 43.91 -22.68 -34.33
C GLU A 143 42.49 -23.25 -34.47
N THR A 144 42.21 -24.35 -33.79
CA THR A 144 40.85 -24.88 -33.59
C THR A 144 40.55 -25.04 -32.10
N LEU A 145 39.49 -24.41 -31.59
CA LEU A 145 39.02 -24.56 -30.21
C LEU A 145 37.70 -25.36 -30.13
N LEU A 146 37.65 -26.31 -29.19
CA LEU A 146 36.42 -27.01 -28.80
C LEU A 146 36.06 -26.58 -27.37
N LEU A 147 34.88 -25.98 -27.17
CA LEU A 147 34.46 -25.45 -25.87
C LEU A 147 33.30 -26.28 -25.34
N GLY A 148 33.32 -26.68 -24.06
CA GLY A 148 32.20 -27.43 -23.49
C GLY A 148 32.39 -27.88 -22.05
N ALA A 149 31.59 -28.88 -21.65
CA ALA A 149 31.60 -29.50 -20.34
C ALA A 149 32.82 -30.42 -20.11
N GLY A 150 33.26 -30.57 -18.86
CA GLY A 150 34.37 -31.47 -18.48
C GLY A 150 34.15 -32.94 -18.85
N THR A 151 32.88 -33.37 -18.89
CA THR A 151 32.44 -34.72 -19.26
C THR A 151 32.86 -35.15 -20.66
N MET A 152 33.13 -34.22 -21.57
CA MET A 152 33.57 -34.50 -22.94
C MET A 152 35.05 -34.92 -23.04
N ARG A 153 35.84 -34.76 -21.98
CA ARG A 153 37.29 -34.98 -22.02
C ARG A 153 37.69 -36.35 -22.59
N GLY A 154 37.19 -37.43 -22.01
CA GLY A 154 37.62 -38.78 -22.37
C GLY A 154 37.25 -39.19 -23.79
N ILE A 155 36.09 -38.76 -24.29
CA ILE A 155 35.67 -39.05 -25.67
C ILE A 155 36.39 -38.18 -26.70
N LEU A 156 36.72 -36.92 -26.38
CA LEU A 156 37.56 -36.09 -27.24
C LEU A 156 39.01 -36.61 -27.31
N GLU A 157 39.60 -37.01 -26.18
CA GLU A 157 40.93 -37.63 -26.13
C GLU A 157 40.99 -38.97 -26.91
N LYS A 158 39.86 -39.71 -26.95
CA LYS A 158 39.72 -40.97 -27.72
C LYS A 158 39.60 -40.75 -29.23
N LEU A 159 38.76 -39.81 -29.66
CA LEU A 159 38.46 -39.56 -31.08
C LEU A 159 39.52 -38.68 -31.78
N LEU A 160 40.07 -37.70 -31.06
CA LEU A 160 41.04 -36.71 -31.59
C LEU A 160 42.40 -36.93 -30.94
N ARG A 161 43.14 -37.92 -31.45
CA ARG A 161 44.40 -38.36 -30.80
C ARG A 161 45.45 -37.25 -30.82
N GLY A 162 45.92 -36.89 -29.62
CA GLY A 162 46.88 -35.80 -29.41
C GLY A 162 46.23 -34.41 -29.28
N ILE A 163 44.93 -34.32 -28.97
CA ILE A 163 44.26 -33.09 -28.59
C ILE A 163 44.86 -32.49 -27.30
N ASN A 164 45.01 -31.16 -27.28
CA ASN A 164 45.37 -30.41 -26.08
C ASN A 164 44.12 -30.15 -25.22
N VAL A 165 44.17 -30.36 -23.91
CA VAL A 165 43.00 -30.17 -23.01
C VAL A 165 43.32 -29.15 -21.93
N VAL A 166 42.54 -28.06 -21.88
CA VAL A 166 42.66 -26.97 -20.91
C VAL A 166 41.39 -26.90 -20.06
N THR A 167 41.49 -27.34 -18.81
CA THR A 167 40.38 -27.27 -17.84
C THR A 167 40.27 -25.88 -17.22
N ARG A 168 39.05 -25.35 -17.09
CA ARG A 168 38.76 -24.10 -16.37
C ARG A 168 37.75 -24.33 -15.21
N PRO A 169 38.09 -23.97 -13.96
CA PRO A 169 37.15 -24.03 -12.84
C PRO A 169 36.08 -22.93 -12.94
N ARG A 170 34.95 -23.12 -12.25
CA ARG A 170 33.88 -22.11 -12.12
C ARG A 170 34.40 -20.86 -11.39
N LEU A 171 33.87 -19.69 -11.75
CA LEU A 171 34.30 -18.40 -11.19
C LEU A 171 33.65 -18.02 -9.85
N SER A 172 32.62 -18.76 -9.41
CA SER A 172 31.91 -18.58 -8.15
C SER A 172 31.34 -19.90 -7.64
N HIS A 173 31.00 -19.96 -6.36
CA HIS A 173 30.39 -21.14 -5.74
C HIS A 173 28.92 -21.29 -6.14
N LEU A 174 28.45 -22.54 -6.13
CA LEU A 174 27.04 -22.90 -6.30
C LEU A 174 26.68 -23.77 -5.09
N ALA A 175 25.66 -23.38 -4.32
CA ALA A 175 25.29 -24.05 -3.07
C ALA A 175 23.80 -24.43 -2.99
N TYR A 176 23.51 -25.58 -2.40
CA TYR A 176 22.15 -26.08 -2.22
C TYR A 176 21.45 -25.42 -1.03
N ALA A 177 20.28 -24.85 -1.28
CA ALA A 177 19.48 -24.10 -0.32
C ALA A 177 18.21 -24.86 0.12
N GLY A 178 18.14 -26.17 -0.14
CA GLY A 178 17.06 -27.06 0.28
C GLY A 178 15.72 -26.85 -0.46
N SER A 179 14.64 -27.33 0.16
CA SER A 179 13.27 -27.12 -0.33
C SER A 179 12.68 -25.81 0.21
N LYS A 180 12.10 -24.99 -0.67
CA LYS A 180 11.42 -23.74 -0.32
C LYS A 180 10.08 -23.66 -1.04
N LYS A 181 9.00 -23.32 -0.32
CA LYS A 181 7.72 -22.98 -0.95
C LYS A 181 7.89 -21.77 -1.87
N ILE A 182 7.13 -21.70 -2.97
CA ILE A 182 7.20 -20.62 -3.98
C ILE A 182 7.11 -19.22 -3.31
N THR A 183 6.21 -19.06 -2.33
CA THR A 183 6.06 -17.82 -1.53
C THR A 183 7.32 -17.39 -0.75
N ARG A 184 8.25 -18.32 -0.48
CA ARG A 184 9.49 -18.13 0.30
C ARG A 184 10.77 -18.21 -0.55
N LEU A 185 10.65 -18.25 -1.88
CA LEU A 185 11.81 -18.10 -2.75
C LEU A 185 12.38 -16.67 -2.62
N PRO A 186 13.72 -16.50 -2.72
CA PRO A 186 14.34 -15.18 -2.74
C PRO A 186 13.97 -14.43 -4.02
N ASN A 187 14.14 -13.12 -4.01
CA ASN A 187 14.06 -12.31 -5.22
C ASN A 187 15.15 -12.75 -6.23
N ARG A 188 14.94 -12.46 -7.52
CA ARG A 188 15.76 -12.95 -8.64
C ARG A 188 15.88 -14.48 -8.72
N SER A 189 14.82 -15.19 -8.36
CA SER A 189 14.72 -16.64 -8.58
C SER A 189 14.28 -16.97 -10.01
N ALA A 190 14.95 -17.95 -10.62
CA ALA A 190 14.44 -18.69 -11.77
C ALA A 190 13.81 -20.01 -11.31
N ILE A 191 12.60 -20.31 -11.75
CA ILE A 191 11.82 -21.48 -11.36
C ILE A 191 11.61 -22.37 -12.58
N VAL A 192 11.96 -23.66 -12.46
CA VAL A 192 12.10 -24.55 -13.62
C VAL A 192 11.09 -25.69 -13.59
N ALA A 193 10.33 -25.84 -14.67
CA ALA A 193 9.38 -26.91 -14.94
C ALA A 193 9.49 -27.38 -16.40
N PHE A 194 8.96 -28.57 -16.74
CA PHE A 194 9.20 -29.22 -18.04
C PHE A 194 7.95 -29.37 -18.92
N SER A 195 6.83 -28.75 -18.54
CA SER A 195 5.65 -28.55 -19.41
C SER A 195 5.24 -27.07 -19.46
N ALA A 196 4.58 -26.67 -20.55
CA ALA A 196 4.08 -25.30 -20.70
C ALA A 196 2.98 -24.98 -19.67
N ASP A 197 2.10 -25.95 -19.39
CA ASP A 197 1.00 -25.80 -18.42
C ASP A 197 1.50 -25.46 -17.02
N GLU A 198 2.57 -26.11 -16.57
CA GLU A 198 3.19 -25.87 -15.26
C GLU A 198 3.94 -24.54 -15.23
N VAL A 199 4.64 -24.17 -16.32
CA VAL A 199 5.24 -22.84 -16.46
C VAL A 199 4.17 -21.74 -16.36
N TYR A 200 3.02 -21.90 -17.03
CA TYR A 200 1.89 -20.98 -16.94
C TYR A 200 1.23 -20.96 -15.56
N ALA A 201 1.02 -22.13 -14.93
CA ALA A 201 0.39 -22.25 -13.61
C ALA A 201 1.25 -21.62 -12.51
N ILE A 202 2.56 -21.84 -12.55
CA ILE A 202 3.54 -21.25 -11.63
C ILE A 202 3.64 -19.74 -11.86
N ALA A 203 3.67 -19.26 -13.11
CA ALA A 203 3.71 -17.83 -13.41
C ALA A 203 2.45 -17.08 -12.93
N GLU A 204 1.26 -17.66 -13.13
CA GLU A 204 -0.01 -17.11 -12.62
C GLU A 204 -0.07 -17.13 -11.07
N LEU A 205 0.46 -18.17 -10.42
CA LEU A 205 0.60 -18.22 -8.96
C LEU A 205 1.52 -17.12 -8.42
N ILE A 206 2.66 -16.88 -9.08
CA ILE A 206 3.61 -15.84 -8.69
C ILE A 206 3.01 -14.45 -8.92
N ARG A 207 2.35 -14.21 -10.05
CA ARG A 207 1.62 -12.95 -10.31
C ARG A 207 0.67 -12.60 -9.16
N ARG A 208 -0.14 -13.57 -8.71
CA ARG A 208 -1.09 -13.41 -7.60
C ARG A 208 -0.46 -13.19 -6.21
N GLN A 209 0.84 -13.48 -6.04
CA GLN A 209 1.51 -13.48 -4.73
C GLN A 209 2.72 -12.54 -4.62
N ARG A 210 3.27 -12.09 -5.75
CA ARG A 210 4.53 -11.33 -5.89
C ARG A 210 4.50 -10.33 -7.06
N GLY A 211 3.33 -9.99 -7.60
CA GLY A 211 3.16 -8.99 -8.66
C GLY A 211 3.37 -9.52 -10.08
N GLY A 212 4.40 -10.32 -10.35
CA GLY A 212 4.60 -10.87 -11.69
C GLY A 212 5.79 -11.81 -11.86
N ALA A 213 5.80 -12.50 -13.00
CA ALA A 213 6.93 -13.29 -13.46
C ALA A 213 7.11 -13.19 -14.99
N ALA A 214 8.35 -13.24 -15.44
CA ALA A 214 8.69 -13.44 -16.84
C ALA A 214 8.55 -14.93 -17.20
N VAL A 215 8.19 -15.23 -18.45
CA VAL A 215 8.01 -16.60 -18.95
C VAL A 215 8.98 -16.88 -20.10
N VAL A 216 9.81 -17.93 -19.96
CA VAL A 216 10.83 -18.32 -20.95
C VAL A 216 10.76 -19.81 -21.26
N MET A 217 10.32 -20.16 -22.46
CA MET A 217 10.19 -21.55 -22.91
C MET A 217 10.89 -21.77 -24.25
N GLY A 218 11.30 -23.01 -24.52
CA GLY A 218 11.98 -23.38 -25.77
C GLY A 218 11.18 -23.07 -27.05
N ALA A 219 9.85 -23.07 -26.97
CA ALA A 219 8.94 -22.78 -28.09
C ALA A 219 8.79 -21.28 -28.44
N LEU A 220 9.07 -20.36 -27.50
CA LEU A 220 8.93 -18.91 -27.75
C LEU A 220 9.94 -18.44 -28.80
N SER A 221 9.54 -17.53 -29.69
CA SER A 221 10.46 -16.95 -30.69
C SER A 221 11.66 -16.26 -30.01
N PRO A 222 12.80 -16.09 -30.73
CA PRO A 222 13.94 -15.35 -30.21
C PRO A 222 13.57 -13.95 -29.70
N ARG A 223 12.63 -13.27 -30.37
CA ARG A 223 12.16 -11.93 -30.02
C ARG A 223 11.32 -11.92 -28.75
N THR A 224 10.26 -12.73 -28.69
CA THR A 224 9.43 -12.86 -27.48
C THR A 224 10.26 -13.26 -26.26
N ARG A 225 11.20 -14.20 -26.44
CA ARG A 225 12.08 -14.69 -25.38
C ARG A 225 13.02 -13.60 -24.86
N ASN A 226 13.63 -12.82 -25.75
CA ASN A 226 14.47 -11.69 -25.35
C ASN A 226 13.69 -10.63 -24.59
N ALA A 227 12.49 -10.25 -25.06
CA ALA A 227 11.68 -9.25 -24.38
C ALA A 227 11.15 -9.73 -23.00
N GLN A 228 10.90 -11.03 -22.83
CA GLN A 228 10.60 -11.62 -21.51
C GLN A 228 11.83 -11.66 -20.59
N VAL A 229 13.03 -11.89 -21.13
CA VAL A 229 14.29 -11.79 -20.37
C VAL A 229 14.62 -10.36 -19.99
N GLU A 230 14.37 -9.39 -20.87
CA GLU A 230 14.57 -7.97 -20.63
C GLU A 230 13.72 -7.48 -19.46
N LEU A 231 12.44 -7.88 -19.38
CA LEU A 231 11.55 -7.61 -18.25
C LEU A 231 12.10 -8.10 -16.89
N TYR A 232 12.82 -9.23 -16.87
CA TYR A 232 13.46 -9.77 -15.67
C TYR A 232 14.82 -9.12 -15.39
N GLN A 233 15.53 -8.65 -16.41
CA GLN A 233 16.83 -7.98 -16.28
C GLN A 233 16.71 -6.48 -15.95
N SER A 234 15.64 -5.82 -16.38
CA SER A 234 15.27 -4.45 -15.98
C SER A 234 14.82 -4.35 -14.51
N GLY A 235 14.38 -5.48 -13.93
CA GLY A 235 13.80 -5.55 -12.59
C GLY A 235 12.30 -5.25 -12.54
N ASP A 236 11.62 -5.17 -13.71
CA ASP A 236 10.15 -5.05 -13.75
C ASP A 236 9.46 -6.32 -13.19
N VAL A 237 10.15 -7.48 -13.18
CA VAL A 237 9.76 -8.68 -12.41
C VAL A 237 10.95 -9.33 -11.69
N ASP A 238 10.73 -9.79 -10.45
CA ASP A 238 11.75 -10.50 -9.64
C ASP A 238 11.88 -12.00 -9.96
N PHE A 239 10.94 -12.56 -10.72
CA PHE A 239 10.82 -14.00 -10.93
C PHE A 239 10.81 -14.34 -12.41
N LEU A 240 11.48 -15.42 -12.75
CA LEU A 240 11.51 -16.02 -14.09
C LEU A 240 10.96 -17.44 -13.98
N VAL A 241 9.94 -17.80 -14.74
CA VAL A 241 9.46 -19.20 -14.84
C VAL A 241 9.82 -19.73 -16.21
N ALA A 242 10.43 -20.91 -16.25
CA ALA A 242 11.05 -21.40 -17.49
C ALA A 242 11.14 -22.92 -17.61
N THR A 243 11.46 -23.38 -18.82
CA THR A 243 11.96 -24.75 -19.05
C THR A 243 13.49 -24.80 -19.02
N ASP A 244 14.03 -26.01 -19.19
CA ASP A 244 15.43 -26.29 -19.54
C ASP A 244 16.06 -25.37 -20.60
N ALA A 245 15.26 -24.67 -21.40
CA ALA A 245 15.69 -23.62 -22.32
C ALA A 245 16.51 -22.47 -21.68
N ILE A 246 16.44 -22.25 -20.35
CA ILE A 246 17.38 -21.32 -19.67
C ILE A 246 18.76 -21.92 -19.43
N GLY A 247 18.87 -23.25 -19.44
CA GLY A 247 20.13 -23.98 -19.28
C GLY A 247 21.13 -23.72 -20.41
N MET A 248 20.70 -23.15 -21.53
CA MET A 248 21.57 -22.77 -22.66
C MET A 248 21.14 -21.43 -23.29
N GLY A 249 22.12 -20.57 -23.56
CA GLY A 249 21.99 -19.47 -24.51
C GLY A 249 21.09 -18.28 -24.16
N LEU A 250 20.95 -17.98 -22.86
CA LEU A 250 20.48 -16.68 -22.37
C LEU A 250 21.46 -16.11 -21.34
N ASN A 251 21.72 -14.81 -21.43
CA ASN A 251 22.51 -14.08 -20.43
C ASN A 251 21.58 -13.57 -19.32
N LEU A 252 21.44 -14.39 -18.27
CA LEU A 252 20.57 -14.15 -17.11
C LEU A 252 21.42 -13.95 -15.86
N ASP A 253 21.12 -12.91 -15.08
CA ASP A 253 21.78 -12.62 -13.80
C ASP A 253 20.94 -13.22 -12.65
N VAL A 254 20.82 -14.55 -12.62
CA VAL A 254 20.00 -15.29 -11.64
C VAL A 254 20.76 -15.51 -10.34
N ASP A 255 20.15 -15.23 -9.19
CA ASP A 255 20.76 -15.47 -7.88
C ASP A 255 20.35 -16.84 -7.27
N HIS A 256 19.16 -17.34 -7.64
CA HIS A 256 18.63 -18.63 -7.17
C HIS A 256 17.91 -19.44 -8.28
N VAL A 257 18.17 -20.74 -8.39
CA VAL A 257 17.43 -21.66 -9.29
C VAL A 257 16.62 -22.66 -8.47
N ALA A 258 15.30 -22.67 -8.65
CA ALA A 258 14.36 -23.56 -7.96
C ALA A 258 13.70 -24.56 -8.93
N PHE A 259 13.94 -25.85 -8.74
CA PHE A 259 13.30 -26.90 -9.52
C PHE A 259 11.87 -27.14 -9.00
N ALA A 260 10.86 -26.84 -9.81
CA ALA A 260 9.46 -27.12 -9.53
C ALA A 260 9.01 -28.49 -10.05
N GLN A 261 9.84 -29.13 -10.87
CA GLN A 261 9.75 -30.54 -11.28
C GLN A 261 11.16 -31.16 -11.30
N ASN A 262 11.28 -32.47 -11.09
CA ASN A 262 12.54 -33.23 -11.20
C ASN A 262 12.53 -34.28 -12.33
N ARG A 263 11.41 -34.43 -13.04
CA ARG A 263 11.21 -35.36 -14.17
C ARG A 263 10.85 -34.60 -15.43
N LYS A 264 11.33 -35.08 -16.59
CA LYS A 264 10.98 -34.54 -17.91
C LYS A 264 10.68 -35.66 -18.91
N PHE A 265 9.98 -35.30 -19.98
CA PHE A 265 9.87 -36.13 -21.17
C PHE A 265 11.15 -35.98 -22.02
N ASP A 266 11.75 -37.07 -22.45
CA ASP A 266 12.98 -37.07 -23.27
C ASP A 266 12.75 -37.38 -24.76
N GLY A 267 11.49 -37.33 -25.21
CA GLY A 267 11.06 -37.75 -26.54
C GLY A 267 10.46 -39.16 -26.56
N TYR A 268 10.79 -39.99 -25.57
CA TYR A 268 10.32 -41.39 -25.50
C TYR A 268 9.60 -41.69 -24.18
N GLN A 269 10.10 -41.19 -23.05
CA GLN A 269 9.56 -41.49 -21.72
C GLN A 269 9.74 -40.35 -20.71
N PHE A 270 8.97 -40.40 -19.61
CA PHE A 270 9.11 -39.48 -18.48
C PHE A 270 10.14 -40.02 -17.46
N ARG A 271 11.38 -39.54 -17.53
CA ARG A 271 12.48 -39.91 -16.63
C ARG A 271 12.89 -38.75 -15.72
N ASP A 272 13.62 -39.06 -14.65
CA ASP A 272 14.29 -38.05 -13.83
C ASP A 272 15.42 -37.33 -14.60
N LEU A 273 15.75 -36.13 -14.12
CA LEU A 273 16.90 -35.36 -14.60
C LEU A 273 18.21 -36.05 -14.22
N THR A 274 19.17 -36.09 -15.14
CA THR A 274 20.54 -36.52 -14.83
C THR A 274 21.28 -35.43 -14.03
N PRO A 275 22.31 -35.78 -13.23
CA PRO A 275 23.14 -34.80 -12.53
C PRO A 275 23.71 -33.69 -13.44
N ALA A 276 24.05 -34.03 -14.70
CA ALA A 276 24.53 -33.07 -15.69
C ALA A 276 23.44 -32.09 -16.15
N GLU A 277 22.19 -32.54 -16.31
CA GLU A 277 21.05 -31.68 -16.65
C GLU A 277 20.70 -30.74 -15.47
N VAL A 278 20.69 -31.27 -14.24
CA VAL A 278 20.54 -30.46 -13.02
C VAL A 278 21.67 -29.43 -12.93
N GLY A 279 22.93 -29.83 -13.13
CA GLY A 279 24.10 -28.95 -13.09
C GLY A 279 24.12 -27.86 -14.17
N GLN A 280 23.67 -28.16 -15.38
CA GLN A 280 23.59 -27.17 -16.48
C GLN A 280 22.52 -26.09 -16.19
N ILE A 281 21.42 -26.47 -15.53
CA ILE A 281 20.32 -25.58 -15.16
C ILE A 281 20.63 -24.82 -13.86
N ALA A 282 20.98 -25.52 -12.78
CA ALA A 282 21.38 -24.95 -11.50
C ALA A 282 22.59 -24.02 -11.63
N GLY A 283 23.55 -24.38 -12.50
CA GLY A 283 24.73 -23.57 -12.81
C GLY A 283 24.44 -22.23 -13.50
N ARG A 284 23.17 -21.89 -13.79
CA ARG A 284 22.73 -20.54 -14.17
C ARG A 284 22.59 -19.60 -12.97
N ALA A 285 22.48 -20.11 -11.74
CA ALA A 285 22.54 -19.30 -10.52
C ALA A 285 23.99 -18.87 -10.22
N GLY A 286 24.19 -17.58 -9.94
CA GLY A 286 25.51 -16.99 -9.71
C GLY A 286 26.28 -16.75 -11.02
N ARG A 287 26.89 -15.56 -11.15
CA ARG A 287 27.52 -15.10 -12.38
C ARG A 287 28.78 -14.30 -12.08
N HIS A 288 29.83 -14.50 -12.89
CA HIS A 288 31.18 -14.00 -12.60
C HIS A 288 31.61 -14.41 -11.19
N LEU A 289 31.91 -13.45 -10.30
CA LEU A 289 32.33 -13.65 -8.91
C LEU A 289 31.17 -13.67 -7.91
N ARG A 290 29.90 -13.62 -8.36
CA ARG A 290 28.74 -13.78 -7.46
C ARG A 290 28.39 -15.25 -7.32
N ASP A 291 28.35 -15.72 -6.09
CA ASP A 291 27.87 -17.07 -5.76
C ASP A 291 26.39 -17.22 -6.10
N GLY A 292 25.99 -18.45 -6.41
CA GLY A 292 24.63 -18.83 -6.74
C GLY A 292 24.08 -19.87 -5.78
N THR A 293 22.76 -19.97 -5.70
CA THR A 293 22.11 -21.06 -4.97
C THR A 293 21.12 -21.83 -5.82
N PHE A 294 20.92 -23.10 -5.51
CA PHE A 294 19.86 -23.92 -6.12
C PHE A 294 19.03 -24.65 -5.08
N GLY A 295 17.84 -25.10 -5.44
CA GLY A 295 16.91 -25.74 -4.51
C GLY A 295 15.71 -26.36 -5.21
N VAL A 296 14.76 -26.88 -4.43
CA VAL A 296 13.50 -27.45 -4.96
C VAL A 296 12.29 -26.67 -4.46
N THR A 297 11.19 -26.71 -5.21
CA THR A 297 9.94 -26.03 -4.88
C THR A 297 8.71 -26.81 -5.36
N GLY A 298 7.51 -26.26 -5.16
CA GLY A 298 6.26 -26.94 -5.52
C GLY A 298 6.03 -28.22 -4.71
N GLN A 299 5.88 -29.35 -5.41
CA GLN A 299 5.69 -30.68 -4.82
C GLN A 299 6.96 -31.57 -4.90
N VAL A 300 8.09 -31.03 -5.35
CA VAL A 300 9.33 -31.79 -5.52
C VAL A 300 9.98 -32.09 -4.15
N HIS A 301 10.28 -33.36 -3.90
CA HIS A 301 11.05 -33.78 -2.74
C HIS A 301 12.47 -33.19 -2.80
N PRO A 302 13.11 -32.90 -1.64
CA PRO A 302 14.52 -32.50 -1.61
C PRO A 302 15.39 -33.48 -2.41
N PHE A 303 16.35 -32.97 -3.17
CA PHE A 303 17.38 -33.79 -3.79
C PHE A 303 18.18 -34.55 -2.72
N ASP A 304 18.62 -35.74 -3.10
CA ASP A 304 19.52 -36.59 -2.34
C ASP A 304 20.94 -35.99 -2.23
N GLU A 305 21.67 -36.42 -1.20
CA GLU A 305 22.98 -35.86 -0.85
C GLU A 305 24.04 -36.14 -1.92
N GLU A 306 23.97 -37.29 -2.62
CA GLU A 306 24.86 -37.61 -3.75
C GLU A 306 24.63 -36.65 -4.93
N LEU A 307 23.37 -36.46 -5.36
CA LEU A 307 23.02 -35.52 -6.43
C LEU A 307 23.45 -34.08 -6.08
N VAL A 308 23.28 -33.67 -4.82
CA VAL A 308 23.72 -32.35 -4.34
C VAL A 308 25.24 -32.22 -4.42
N GLU A 309 26.01 -33.13 -3.81
CA GLU A 309 27.48 -33.10 -3.84
C GLU A 309 28.01 -33.08 -5.28
N ARG A 310 27.44 -33.90 -6.15
CA ARG A 310 27.83 -33.99 -7.57
C ARG A 310 27.52 -32.71 -8.35
N VAL A 311 26.43 -32.00 -8.03
CA VAL A 311 26.11 -30.71 -8.65
C VAL A 311 27.03 -29.59 -8.14
N GLU A 312 27.30 -29.53 -6.84
CA GLU A 312 28.20 -28.52 -6.23
C GLU A 312 29.67 -28.71 -6.66
N ALA A 313 30.16 -29.95 -6.66
CA ALA A 313 31.51 -30.29 -7.12
C ALA A 313 31.65 -30.33 -8.66
N HIS A 314 30.54 -30.18 -9.40
CA HIS A 314 30.45 -30.35 -10.85
C HIS A 314 30.98 -31.70 -11.37
N ASN A 315 30.76 -32.77 -10.59
CA ASN A 315 31.25 -34.12 -10.83
C ASN A 315 30.18 -34.98 -11.54
N PHE A 316 30.21 -34.94 -12.87
CA PHE A 316 29.21 -35.57 -13.74
C PHE A 316 29.81 -36.72 -14.57
N ASP A 317 28.97 -37.69 -14.95
CA ASP A 317 29.42 -38.85 -15.72
C ASP A 317 30.04 -38.45 -17.07
N PRO A 318 31.18 -39.06 -17.46
CA PRO A 318 31.83 -38.75 -18.73
C PRO A 318 30.95 -39.21 -19.90
N VAL A 319 30.89 -38.40 -20.96
CA VAL A 319 30.23 -38.77 -22.21
C VAL A 319 31.04 -39.91 -22.85
N LYS A 320 30.42 -41.07 -23.02
CA LYS A 320 31.07 -42.28 -23.56
C LYS A 320 30.92 -42.44 -25.08
N VAL A 321 29.87 -41.84 -25.64
CA VAL A 321 29.45 -42.02 -27.03
C VAL A 321 28.88 -40.70 -27.57
N LEU A 322 29.20 -40.35 -28.81
CA LEU A 322 28.57 -39.25 -29.55
C LEU A 322 27.65 -39.79 -30.64
N GLN A 323 26.57 -39.06 -30.95
CA GLN A 323 25.73 -39.39 -32.10
C GLN A 323 26.46 -39.06 -33.40
N TRP A 324 26.36 -39.93 -34.40
CA TRP A 324 27.05 -39.79 -35.68
C TRP A 324 26.15 -40.18 -36.84
N ARG A 325 26.32 -39.48 -37.97
CA ARG A 325 25.69 -39.79 -39.26
C ARG A 325 26.75 -39.58 -40.34
N THR A 326 26.65 -40.30 -41.45
CA THR A 326 27.59 -40.08 -42.56
C THR A 326 27.54 -38.63 -43.04
N ALA A 327 28.72 -38.07 -43.35
CA ALA A 327 28.85 -36.81 -44.06
C ALA A 327 28.84 -36.99 -45.59
N ARG A 328 28.96 -38.23 -46.08
CA ARG A 328 28.96 -38.61 -47.50
C ARG A 328 27.63 -39.29 -47.84
N PHE A 329 26.84 -38.67 -48.70
CA PHE A 329 25.59 -39.23 -49.22
C PHE A 329 25.79 -39.63 -50.68
N ASP A 330 25.30 -40.79 -51.09
CA ASP A 330 25.20 -41.14 -52.50
C ASP A 330 23.81 -40.80 -53.04
N PHE A 331 23.75 -39.82 -53.93
CA PHE A 331 22.51 -39.40 -54.61
C PHE A 331 22.26 -40.17 -55.92
N SER A 332 23.02 -41.23 -56.24
CA SER A 332 22.85 -42.02 -57.48
C SER A 332 21.45 -42.63 -57.64
N SER A 333 20.80 -42.99 -56.53
CA SER A 333 19.40 -43.40 -56.47
C SER A 333 18.82 -43.07 -55.09
N LEU A 334 17.49 -43.08 -54.96
CA LEU A 334 16.81 -42.86 -53.68
C LEU A 334 17.18 -43.92 -52.64
N ASP A 335 17.37 -45.18 -53.06
CA ASP A 335 17.82 -46.26 -52.18
C ASP A 335 19.30 -46.15 -51.82
N SER A 336 20.14 -45.60 -52.72
CA SER A 336 21.54 -45.26 -52.41
C SER A 336 21.63 -44.21 -51.30
N LEU A 337 20.75 -43.21 -51.33
CA LEU A 337 20.67 -42.17 -50.29
C LEU A 337 20.22 -42.77 -48.95
N ARG A 338 19.17 -43.60 -48.97
CA ARG A 338 18.66 -44.31 -47.78
C ARG A 338 19.74 -45.23 -47.18
N TYR A 339 20.42 -46.01 -48.01
CA TYR A 339 21.54 -46.86 -47.60
C TYR A 339 22.71 -46.04 -47.02
N SER A 340 23.01 -44.88 -47.60
CA SER A 340 24.02 -43.95 -47.07
C SER A 340 23.67 -43.49 -45.65
N LEU A 341 22.41 -43.08 -45.40
CA LEU A 341 21.95 -42.64 -44.08
C LEU A 341 22.06 -43.76 -43.02
N GLU A 342 21.84 -45.02 -43.44
CA GLU A 342 21.93 -46.20 -42.58
C GLU A 342 23.37 -46.69 -42.28
N THR A 343 24.40 -46.01 -42.78
CA THR A 343 25.82 -46.35 -42.54
C THR A 343 26.12 -46.49 -41.03
N PRO A 344 26.72 -47.60 -40.57
CA PRO A 344 27.09 -47.78 -39.17
C PRO A 344 28.27 -46.87 -38.77
N ALA A 345 28.36 -46.53 -37.47
CA ALA A 345 29.41 -45.66 -36.96
C ALA A 345 30.81 -46.31 -37.11
N PRO A 346 31.82 -45.59 -37.66
CA PRO A 346 33.07 -46.20 -38.12
C PRO A 346 34.13 -46.41 -37.03
N VAL A 347 33.94 -45.88 -35.82
CA VAL A 347 34.87 -46.01 -34.69
C VAL A 347 34.16 -46.10 -33.35
N GLU A 348 34.75 -46.83 -32.42
CA GLU A 348 34.23 -47.02 -31.06
C GLU A 348 34.21 -45.69 -30.28
N GLY A 349 33.07 -45.35 -29.68
CA GLY A 349 32.78 -44.01 -29.12
C GLY A 349 31.91 -43.13 -30.02
N LEU A 350 31.57 -43.59 -31.22
CA LEU A 350 30.47 -43.06 -32.02
C LEU A 350 29.33 -44.10 -32.09
N ALA A 351 28.08 -43.65 -32.10
CA ALA A 351 26.91 -44.46 -32.43
C ALA A 351 26.18 -43.87 -33.63
N LYS A 352 25.51 -44.70 -34.43
CA LYS A 352 24.60 -44.19 -35.46
C LYS A 352 23.48 -43.43 -34.77
N ALA A 353 23.26 -42.18 -35.17
CA ALA A 353 22.17 -41.36 -34.67
C ALA A 353 20.81 -42.04 -34.93
N LEU A 354 19.81 -41.69 -34.12
CA LEU A 354 18.43 -42.06 -34.40
C LEU A 354 17.94 -41.30 -35.65
N PRO A 355 16.96 -41.82 -36.41
CA PRO A 355 16.41 -41.11 -37.57
C PRO A 355 15.87 -39.74 -37.16
N ALA A 356 16.58 -38.68 -37.57
CA ALA A 356 16.17 -37.29 -37.33
C ALA A 356 15.03 -36.89 -38.27
N VAL A 357 14.43 -35.71 -38.05
CA VAL A 357 13.25 -35.22 -38.81
C VAL A 357 13.46 -35.26 -40.32
N ASP A 358 14.67 -34.97 -40.80
CA ASP A 358 15.03 -35.03 -42.22
C ASP A 358 15.02 -36.46 -42.80
N GLN A 359 15.56 -37.43 -42.06
CA GLN A 359 15.49 -38.85 -42.42
C GLN A 359 14.06 -39.38 -42.34
N GLN A 360 13.28 -39.02 -41.30
CA GLN A 360 11.88 -39.43 -41.17
C GLN A 360 11.01 -38.89 -42.31
N ALA A 361 11.23 -37.63 -42.72
CA ALA A 361 10.59 -37.05 -43.90
C ALA A 361 10.95 -37.84 -45.16
N LEU A 362 12.25 -38.11 -45.40
CA LEU A 362 12.70 -38.91 -46.54
C LEU A 362 12.09 -40.32 -46.55
N GLU A 363 12.01 -40.98 -45.39
CA GLU A 363 11.43 -42.33 -45.26
C GLU A 363 9.93 -42.36 -45.54
N ASN A 364 9.19 -41.27 -45.30
CA ASN A 364 7.79 -41.14 -45.70
C ASN A 364 7.68 -40.83 -47.20
N LEU A 365 8.43 -39.85 -47.68
CA LEU A 365 8.45 -39.42 -49.08
C LEU A 365 8.94 -40.52 -50.04
N SER A 366 9.80 -41.44 -49.59
CA SER A 366 10.24 -42.59 -50.39
C SER A 366 9.16 -43.65 -50.63
N LYS A 367 7.98 -43.51 -50.01
CA LYS A 367 6.80 -44.37 -50.20
C LYS A 367 5.76 -43.71 -51.12
N ASP A 368 5.94 -42.44 -51.47
CA ASP A 368 5.02 -41.68 -52.31
C ASP A 368 5.35 -41.92 -53.80
N GLU A 369 4.38 -42.44 -54.56
CA GLU A 369 4.56 -42.76 -55.98
C GLU A 369 4.86 -41.54 -56.85
N GLU A 370 4.31 -40.36 -56.53
CA GLU A 370 4.55 -39.13 -57.27
C GLU A 370 5.96 -38.60 -57.01
N ILE A 371 6.42 -38.59 -55.75
CA ILE A 371 7.78 -38.20 -55.38
C ILE A 371 8.81 -39.14 -56.02
N VAL A 372 8.59 -40.46 -55.96
CA VAL A 372 9.47 -41.47 -56.59
C VAL A 372 9.53 -41.29 -58.11
N ARG A 373 8.42 -40.96 -58.78
CA ARG A 373 8.40 -40.64 -60.22
C ARG A 373 9.11 -39.34 -60.59
N LEU A 374 9.28 -38.41 -59.65
CA LEU A 374 10.02 -37.16 -59.85
C LEU A 374 11.52 -37.31 -59.53
N ALA A 375 11.88 -38.07 -58.49
CA ALA A 375 13.24 -38.25 -57.95
C ALA A 375 14.14 -39.18 -58.80
N THR A 376 14.16 -38.97 -60.12
CA THR A 376 14.77 -39.88 -61.11
C THR A 376 16.20 -39.52 -61.53
N THR A 377 16.78 -38.44 -61.00
CA THR A 377 18.15 -38.01 -61.30
C THR A 377 18.88 -37.54 -60.03
N PRO A 378 20.23 -37.62 -59.97
CA PRO A 378 20.96 -37.28 -58.74
C PRO A 378 20.71 -35.87 -58.22
N ALA A 379 20.66 -34.88 -59.12
CA ALA A 379 20.36 -33.49 -58.73
C ALA A 379 18.94 -33.32 -58.16
N ARG A 380 17.96 -34.16 -58.55
CA ARG A 380 16.62 -34.17 -57.96
C ARG A 380 16.58 -34.92 -56.63
N ILE A 381 17.38 -35.97 -56.47
CA ILE A 381 17.49 -36.71 -55.20
C ILE A 381 18.23 -35.85 -54.14
N GLU A 382 19.24 -35.09 -54.56
CA GLU A 382 19.90 -34.05 -53.74
C GLU A 382 18.91 -32.93 -53.37
N LEU A 383 18.11 -32.43 -54.32
CA LEU A 383 17.06 -31.44 -54.06
C LEU A 383 15.95 -31.96 -53.13
N LEU A 384 15.57 -33.24 -53.25
CA LEU A 384 14.64 -33.90 -52.33
C LEU A 384 15.22 -33.96 -50.90
N TRP A 385 16.51 -34.29 -50.78
CA TRP A 385 17.20 -34.29 -49.48
C TRP A 385 17.30 -32.89 -48.87
N ASP A 386 17.59 -31.86 -49.67
CA ASP A 386 17.55 -30.46 -49.24
C ASP A 386 16.11 -29.98 -48.91
N ALA A 387 15.07 -30.58 -49.50
CA ALA A 387 13.68 -30.35 -49.11
C ALA A 387 13.34 -31.04 -47.77
N CYS A 388 13.82 -32.27 -47.56
CA CYS A 388 13.67 -32.99 -46.29
C CYS A 388 14.32 -32.27 -45.10
N ALA A 389 15.36 -31.47 -45.33
CA ALA A 389 15.99 -30.63 -44.31
C ALA A 389 15.15 -29.43 -43.83
N LEU A 390 13.87 -29.32 -44.23
CA LEU A 390 12.89 -28.37 -43.70
C LEU A 390 12.57 -28.66 -42.21
N PRO A 391 12.83 -27.74 -41.26
CA PRO A 391 12.55 -27.98 -39.85
C PRO A 391 11.04 -28.00 -39.53
N ASP A 392 10.59 -28.99 -38.76
CA ASP A 392 9.25 -28.96 -38.17
C ASP A 392 9.24 -28.10 -36.90
N TYR A 393 9.01 -26.80 -37.07
CA TYR A 393 8.77 -25.88 -35.95
C TYR A 393 7.41 -26.09 -35.27
N ARG A 394 6.46 -26.77 -35.92
CA ARG A 394 5.07 -26.92 -35.48
C ARG A 394 4.84 -28.18 -34.64
N LYS A 395 5.74 -29.17 -34.74
CA LYS A 395 5.67 -30.49 -34.08
C LYS A 395 4.38 -31.24 -34.45
N ILE A 396 4.10 -31.30 -35.74
CA ILE A 396 2.96 -32.01 -36.33
C ILE A 396 3.28 -33.50 -36.53
N ALA A 397 2.30 -34.28 -37.01
CA ALA A 397 2.56 -35.69 -37.32
C ALA A 397 3.60 -35.82 -38.45
N PRO A 398 4.57 -36.76 -38.39
CA PRO A 398 5.61 -36.89 -39.43
C PRO A 398 5.10 -37.10 -40.87
N ALA A 399 3.87 -37.58 -41.05
CA ALA A 399 3.20 -37.60 -42.35
C ALA A 399 2.79 -36.19 -42.82
N GLN A 400 2.16 -35.40 -41.95
CA GLN A 400 1.74 -34.02 -42.26
C GLN A 400 2.92 -33.08 -42.53
N HIS A 401 4.09 -33.33 -41.92
CA HIS A 401 5.32 -32.62 -42.28
C HIS A 401 5.85 -33.05 -43.66
N ALA A 402 5.79 -34.36 -43.95
CA ALA A 402 6.12 -34.87 -45.28
C ALA A 402 5.19 -34.30 -46.38
N ASP A 403 3.89 -34.13 -46.15
CA ASP A 403 2.95 -33.53 -47.12
C ASP A 403 3.34 -32.10 -47.54
N ILE A 404 3.87 -31.30 -46.60
CA ILE A 404 4.37 -29.94 -46.87
C ILE A 404 5.65 -30.00 -47.71
N ILE A 405 6.57 -30.90 -47.36
CA ILE A 405 7.83 -31.11 -48.09
C ILE A 405 7.56 -31.66 -49.49
N ALA A 406 6.59 -32.57 -49.64
CA ALA A 406 6.14 -33.10 -50.92
C ALA A 406 5.67 -31.96 -51.83
N THR A 407 4.77 -31.10 -51.34
CA THR A 407 4.24 -29.95 -52.09
C THR A 407 5.39 -29.04 -52.57
N ILE A 408 6.28 -28.65 -51.66
CA ILE A 408 7.45 -27.80 -51.96
C ILE A 408 8.36 -28.45 -53.02
N TYR A 409 8.71 -29.74 -52.84
CA TYR A 409 9.58 -30.45 -53.78
C TYR A 409 8.93 -30.64 -55.16
N GLN A 410 7.63 -30.95 -55.22
CA GLN A 410 6.89 -31.07 -56.47
C GLN A 410 6.93 -29.77 -57.27
N ASP A 411 6.68 -28.62 -56.63
CA ASP A 411 6.75 -27.32 -57.29
C ASP A 411 8.18 -26.97 -57.74
N LEU A 412 9.19 -27.16 -56.87
CA LEU A 412 10.60 -26.94 -57.23
C LEU A 412 11.02 -27.77 -58.46
N VAL A 413 10.56 -29.01 -58.59
CA VAL A 413 10.88 -29.89 -59.73
C VAL A 413 10.04 -29.58 -60.98
N ARG A 414 8.81 -29.08 -60.83
CA ARG A 414 7.86 -28.82 -61.94
C ARG A 414 7.95 -27.40 -62.51
N ARG A 415 8.14 -26.40 -61.65
CA ARG A 415 8.09 -24.97 -61.96
C ARG A 415 9.46 -24.28 -61.83
N GLY A 416 10.37 -24.85 -61.03
CA GLY A 416 11.67 -24.25 -60.69
C GLY A 416 11.64 -23.38 -59.42
N SER A 417 10.45 -23.08 -58.89
CA SER A 417 10.22 -22.40 -57.61
C SER A 417 8.98 -22.98 -56.93
N VAL A 418 8.83 -22.78 -55.62
CA VAL A 418 7.57 -23.02 -54.90
C VAL A 418 6.46 -22.12 -55.48
N ASP A 419 5.21 -22.59 -55.46
CA ASP A 419 4.05 -21.79 -55.88
C ASP A 419 3.81 -20.58 -54.96
N GLU A 420 3.77 -19.38 -55.54
CA GLU A 420 3.57 -18.14 -54.81
C GLU A 420 2.12 -18.00 -54.30
N ASP A 421 1.11 -18.57 -54.97
CA ASP A 421 -0.27 -18.57 -54.47
C ASP A 421 -0.40 -19.47 -53.23
N TYR A 422 0.25 -20.64 -53.25
CA TYR A 422 0.33 -21.54 -52.10
C TYR A 422 1.07 -20.87 -50.93
N MET A 423 2.25 -20.26 -51.17
CA MET A 423 2.98 -19.54 -50.13
C MET A 423 2.16 -18.35 -49.59
N SER A 424 1.49 -17.60 -50.46
CA SER A 424 0.59 -16.50 -50.11
C SER A 424 -0.55 -16.96 -49.22
N GLU A 425 -1.19 -18.10 -49.51
CA GLU A 425 -2.20 -18.67 -48.63
C GLU A 425 -1.62 -19.11 -47.27
N GLN A 426 -0.51 -19.85 -47.24
CA GLN A 426 0.04 -20.37 -45.99
C GLN A 426 0.56 -19.28 -45.05
N VAL A 427 1.10 -18.19 -45.62
CA VAL A 427 1.49 -16.97 -44.89
C VAL A 427 0.24 -16.22 -44.40
N ARG A 428 -0.77 -16.02 -45.25
CA ARG A 428 -2.06 -15.39 -44.89
C ARG A 428 -2.81 -16.16 -43.78
N ARG A 429 -2.70 -17.49 -43.73
CA ARG A 429 -3.25 -18.32 -42.63
C ARG A 429 -2.53 -18.10 -41.30
N ALA A 430 -1.30 -17.60 -41.30
CA ALA A 430 -0.53 -17.26 -40.10
C ALA A 430 -0.65 -15.77 -39.70
N ASP A 431 -0.95 -14.87 -40.64
CA ASP A 431 -1.03 -13.42 -40.39
C ASP A 431 -2.34 -13.00 -39.68
N SER A 432 -2.40 -13.27 -38.38
CA SER A 432 -3.36 -12.66 -37.46
C SER A 432 -2.82 -12.62 -36.03
N THR A 433 -2.93 -11.47 -35.37
CA THR A 433 -2.53 -11.23 -33.98
C THR A 433 -3.65 -11.49 -32.96
N GLU A 434 -4.78 -12.05 -33.39
CA GLU A 434 -5.94 -12.36 -32.54
C GLU A 434 -5.84 -13.74 -31.86
N GLY A 435 -6.53 -13.91 -30.73
CA GLY A 435 -6.58 -15.16 -29.97
C GLY A 435 -5.70 -15.18 -28.73
N GLU A 436 -5.40 -16.38 -28.25
CA GLU A 436 -4.64 -16.61 -27.00
C GLU A 436 -3.16 -16.93 -27.25
N ILE A 437 -2.40 -17.07 -26.15
CA ILE A 437 -0.95 -17.28 -26.15
C ILE A 437 -0.58 -18.49 -27.02
N ASP A 438 -1.30 -19.61 -26.88
CA ASP A 438 -0.99 -20.84 -27.60
C ASP A 438 -1.43 -20.77 -29.09
N THR A 439 -2.49 -20.01 -29.40
CA THR A 439 -2.88 -19.68 -30.79
C THR A 439 -1.78 -18.89 -31.49
N LEU A 440 -1.24 -17.86 -30.81
CA LEU A 440 -0.14 -17.05 -31.32
C LEU A 440 1.16 -17.86 -31.42
N SER A 441 1.46 -18.70 -30.43
CA SER A 441 2.62 -19.59 -30.44
C SER A 441 2.60 -20.57 -31.63
N HIS A 442 1.44 -21.16 -31.96
CA HIS A 442 1.30 -21.99 -33.16
C HIS A 442 1.46 -21.17 -34.46
N ARG A 443 0.93 -19.95 -34.54
CA ARG A 443 1.14 -19.08 -35.72
C ARG A 443 2.60 -18.66 -35.88
N VAL A 444 3.31 -18.36 -34.79
CA VAL A 444 4.77 -18.12 -34.76
C VAL A 444 5.53 -19.35 -35.26
N ALA A 445 5.15 -20.57 -34.84
CA ALA A 445 5.74 -21.80 -35.35
C ALA A 445 5.47 -21.97 -36.86
N GLN A 446 4.25 -21.70 -37.32
CA GLN A 446 3.86 -21.80 -38.72
C GLN A 446 4.59 -20.80 -39.63
N ILE A 447 4.71 -19.53 -39.25
CA ILE A 447 5.40 -18.53 -40.08
C ILE A 447 6.91 -18.82 -40.16
N ARG A 448 7.53 -19.37 -39.12
CA ARG A 448 8.96 -19.74 -39.13
C ARG A 448 9.32 -20.80 -40.17
N THR A 449 8.41 -21.72 -40.50
CA THR A 449 8.59 -22.65 -41.63
C THR A 449 8.72 -21.89 -42.94
N TRP A 450 7.89 -20.86 -43.16
CA TRP A 450 7.92 -20.02 -44.36
C TRP A 450 9.09 -19.02 -44.38
N THR A 451 9.52 -18.52 -43.21
CA THR A 451 10.77 -17.74 -43.07
C THR A 451 12.01 -18.59 -43.40
N PHE A 452 12.04 -19.87 -43.02
CA PHE A 452 13.11 -20.77 -43.44
C PHE A 452 13.08 -21.00 -44.97
N VAL A 453 11.90 -21.28 -45.54
CA VAL A 453 11.71 -21.41 -47.00
C VAL A 453 12.18 -20.16 -47.76
N SER A 454 11.83 -18.95 -47.29
CA SER A 454 12.23 -17.71 -47.97
C SER A 454 13.74 -17.45 -47.95
N HIS A 455 14.47 -18.04 -46.99
CA HIS A 455 15.94 -18.00 -46.92
C HIS A 455 16.65 -19.10 -47.74
N ARG A 456 15.94 -20.05 -48.36
CA ARG A 456 16.55 -21.09 -49.21
C ARG A 456 16.92 -20.51 -50.60
N PRO A 457 18.20 -20.55 -51.02
CA PRO A 457 18.62 -20.00 -52.31
C PRO A 457 17.91 -20.69 -53.49
N GLY A 458 17.32 -19.90 -54.38
CA GLY A 458 16.69 -20.39 -55.61
C GLY A 458 15.36 -21.13 -55.43
N TRP A 459 14.75 -21.12 -54.24
CA TRP A 459 13.45 -21.79 -54.02
C TRP A 459 12.23 -20.91 -54.36
N LEU A 460 12.38 -19.58 -54.41
CA LEU A 460 11.29 -18.63 -54.68
C LEU A 460 11.65 -17.72 -55.86
N ALA A 461 10.64 -17.20 -56.56
CA ALA A 461 10.80 -16.26 -57.67
C ALA A 461 11.25 -14.86 -57.20
N ASP A 462 10.62 -14.32 -56.15
CA ASP A 462 11.14 -13.17 -55.38
C ASP A 462 11.44 -13.55 -53.92
N PRO A 463 12.66 -14.04 -53.62
CA PRO A 463 13.07 -14.31 -52.24
C PRO A 463 13.06 -13.06 -51.35
N THR A 464 13.22 -11.85 -51.91
CA THR A 464 13.37 -10.62 -51.13
C THR A 464 12.02 -10.20 -50.54
N HIS A 465 10.98 -10.12 -51.38
CA HIS A 465 9.62 -9.85 -50.93
C HIS A 465 9.18 -10.82 -49.83
N TRP A 466 9.41 -12.12 -50.03
CA TRP A 466 9.00 -13.13 -49.06
C TRP A 466 9.85 -13.12 -47.77
N GLN A 467 11.15 -12.82 -47.83
CA GLN A 467 11.99 -12.67 -46.63
C GLN A 467 11.53 -11.49 -45.76
N GLU A 468 11.24 -10.33 -46.35
CA GLU A 468 10.76 -9.16 -45.62
C GLU A 468 9.37 -9.42 -45.01
N LYS A 469 8.45 -9.97 -45.81
CA LYS A 469 7.05 -10.23 -45.43
C LYS A 469 6.90 -11.28 -44.34
N THR A 470 7.57 -12.44 -44.44
CA THR A 470 7.45 -13.46 -43.37
C THR A 470 8.13 -13.00 -42.08
N ARG A 471 9.20 -12.20 -42.17
CA ARG A 471 9.85 -11.59 -41.02
C ARG A 471 8.97 -10.55 -40.33
N GLU A 472 8.32 -9.66 -41.08
CA GLU A 472 7.39 -8.67 -40.52
C GLU A 472 6.26 -9.37 -39.74
N ILE A 473 5.73 -10.47 -40.29
CA ILE A 473 4.69 -11.28 -39.64
C ILE A 473 5.24 -12.01 -38.41
N GLU A 474 6.45 -12.59 -38.45
CA GLU A 474 7.09 -13.19 -37.27
C GLU A 474 7.33 -12.15 -36.16
N ASP A 475 7.77 -10.94 -36.51
CA ASP A 475 7.96 -9.84 -35.57
C ASP A 475 6.61 -9.38 -34.96
N ARG A 476 5.58 -9.11 -35.79
CA ARG A 476 4.23 -8.71 -35.32
C ARG A 476 3.58 -9.77 -34.41
N LEU A 477 3.69 -11.06 -34.78
CA LEU A 477 3.18 -12.17 -33.96
C LEU A 477 3.98 -12.32 -32.65
N SER A 478 5.30 -12.14 -32.69
CA SER A 478 6.17 -12.24 -31.51
C SER A 478 5.92 -11.14 -30.49
N ASP A 479 5.63 -9.91 -30.94
CA ASP A 479 5.30 -8.79 -30.09
C ASP A 479 3.89 -8.93 -29.50
N ALA A 480 2.91 -9.38 -30.30
CA ALA A 480 1.58 -9.72 -29.79
C ALA A 480 1.64 -10.85 -28.74
N LEU A 481 2.47 -11.88 -28.97
CA LEU A 481 2.70 -12.96 -28.02
C LEU A 481 3.37 -12.47 -26.73
N HIS A 482 4.38 -11.60 -26.83
CA HIS A 482 4.98 -10.94 -25.66
C HIS A 482 3.94 -10.12 -24.89
N GLU A 483 3.11 -9.33 -25.57
CA GLU A 483 2.11 -8.49 -24.92
C GLU A 483 1.04 -9.32 -24.20
N ARG A 484 0.61 -10.45 -24.78
CA ARG A 484 -0.32 -11.41 -24.14
C ARG A 484 0.31 -12.09 -22.93
N LEU A 485 1.57 -12.54 -23.02
CA LEU A 485 2.32 -13.09 -21.89
C LEU A 485 2.42 -12.07 -20.75
N THR A 486 2.84 -10.85 -21.06
CA THR A 486 2.96 -9.75 -20.08
C THR A 486 1.60 -9.40 -19.46
N LYS A 487 0.52 -9.30 -20.25
CA LYS A 487 -0.84 -9.07 -19.73
C LYS A 487 -1.36 -10.21 -18.82
N ARG A 488 -0.93 -11.46 -19.06
CA ARG A 488 -1.35 -12.63 -18.27
C ARG A 488 -0.51 -12.88 -17.03
N PHE A 489 0.80 -12.61 -17.07
CA PHE A 489 1.74 -13.03 -16.01
C PHE A 489 2.40 -11.87 -15.23
N VAL A 490 2.04 -10.62 -15.54
CA VAL A 490 2.60 -9.41 -14.90
C VAL A 490 1.47 -8.45 -14.54
N ASP A 491 1.28 -8.17 -13.24
CA ASP A 491 0.56 -6.97 -12.85
C ASP A 491 1.48 -5.75 -12.98
N ARG A 492 1.26 -4.97 -14.05
CA ARG A 492 2.00 -3.74 -14.33
C ARG A 492 1.94 -2.72 -13.18
N ARG A 493 0.89 -2.71 -12.34
CA ARG A 493 0.81 -1.80 -11.18
C ARG A 493 1.85 -2.18 -10.12
N THR A 494 1.81 -3.43 -9.65
CA THR A 494 2.78 -3.93 -8.66
C THR A 494 4.21 -3.90 -9.19
N SER A 495 4.44 -4.22 -10.46
CA SER A 495 5.78 -4.13 -11.10
C SER A 495 6.36 -2.71 -11.07
N VAL A 496 5.59 -1.69 -11.48
CA VAL A 496 6.07 -0.30 -11.48
C VAL A 496 6.32 0.22 -10.05
N LEU A 497 5.46 -0.14 -9.09
CA LEU A 497 5.66 0.16 -7.67
C LEU A 497 6.97 -0.45 -7.14
N MET A 498 7.18 -1.75 -7.39
CA MET A 498 8.36 -2.52 -6.98
C MET A 498 9.68 -2.03 -7.59
N ARG A 499 9.60 -1.38 -8.76
CA ARG A 499 10.73 -0.74 -9.42
C ARG A 499 11.05 0.63 -8.79
N ARG A 500 10.06 1.52 -8.63
CA ARG A 500 10.25 2.84 -7.99
C ARG A 500 10.76 2.72 -6.55
N LEU A 501 10.25 1.74 -5.79
CA LEU A 501 10.74 1.37 -4.46
C LEU A 501 12.22 0.97 -4.42
N ARG A 502 12.76 0.44 -5.53
CA ARG A 502 14.17 0.00 -5.66
C ARG A 502 15.10 1.09 -6.17
N GLU A 503 14.61 1.97 -7.03
CA GLU A 503 15.37 3.07 -7.62
C GLU A 503 15.74 4.16 -6.58
N ASN A 504 15.25 4.07 -5.33
CA ASN A 504 15.39 5.07 -4.26
C ASN A 504 14.89 6.48 -4.66
N ALA A 505 14.04 6.55 -5.68
CA ALA A 505 13.21 7.73 -5.91
C ALA A 505 12.41 8.01 -4.63
N MET A 506 12.36 9.26 -4.18
CA MET A 506 11.46 9.61 -3.08
C MET A 506 10.04 9.47 -3.63
N LEU A 507 9.29 8.50 -3.10
CA LEU A 507 7.88 8.32 -3.41
C LEU A 507 7.16 9.63 -3.08
N GLU A 508 6.59 10.29 -4.10
CA GLU A 508 5.93 11.57 -3.91
C GLU A 508 4.53 11.33 -3.34
N ALA A 509 4.33 11.85 -2.14
CA ALA A 509 3.10 11.74 -1.38
C ALA A 509 2.37 13.08 -1.46
N GLU A 510 1.35 13.14 -2.30
CA GLU A 510 0.44 14.28 -2.40
C GLU A 510 -0.61 14.18 -1.29
N ILE A 511 -0.90 15.30 -0.63
CA ILE A 511 -1.95 15.36 0.40
C ILE A 511 -3.02 16.31 -0.10
N SER A 512 -4.23 15.78 -0.31
CA SER A 512 -5.34 16.53 -0.88
C SER A 512 -5.80 17.65 0.07
N PRO A 513 -6.46 18.71 -0.43
CA PRO A 513 -7.10 19.71 0.43
C PRO A 513 -8.19 19.13 1.35
N ALA A 514 -8.77 17.96 1.02
CA ALA A 514 -9.72 17.22 1.84
C ALA A 514 -9.05 16.26 2.85
N GLY A 515 -7.73 16.15 2.82
CA GLY A 515 -6.92 15.36 3.75
C GLY A 515 -6.56 13.96 3.27
N ASP A 516 -6.92 13.55 2.05
CA ASP A 516 -6.49 12.25 1.50
C ASP A 516 -4.97 12.23 1.33
N VAL A 517 -4.31 11.19 1.85
CA VAL A 517 -2.86 10.99 1.69
C VAL A 517 -2.66 10.02 0.54
N ILE A 518 -2.26 10.55 -0.61
CA ILE A 518 -2.10 9.83 -1.86
C ILE A 518 -0.61 9.64 -2.13
N VAL A 519 -0.12 8.40 -2.13
CA VAL A 519 1.27 8.08 -2.48
C VAL A 519 1.28 7.51 -3.90
N GLU A 520 1.95 8.18 -4.84
CA GLU A 520 2.05 7.74 -6.24
C GLU A 520 0.68 7.37 -6.86
N GLY A 521 -0.35 8.20 -6.63
CA GLY A 521 -1.72 7.98 -7.13
C GLY A 521 -2.58 6.98 -6.35
N HIS A 522 -2.10 6.40 -5.24
CA HIS A 522 -2.85 5.45 -4.40
C HIS A 522 -3.22 6.09 -3.06
N ASN A 523 -4.51 6.07 -2.68
CA ASN A 523 -4.93 6.54 -1.35
C ASN A 523 -4.44 5.57 -0.27
N VAL A 524 -3.76 6.10 0.76
CA VAL A 524 -3.16 5.36 1.88
C VAL A 524 -3.93 5.61 3.19
N GLY A 525 -4.82 6.60 3.22
CA GLY A 525 -5.57 7.01 4.41
C GLY A 525 -5.88 8.51 4.43
N GLN A 526 -6.57 8.96 5.48
CA GLN A 526 -7.05 10.34 5.62
C GLN A 526 -6.42 11.06 6.82
N LEU A 527 -6.11 12.34 6.65
CA LEU A 527 -5.40 13.21 7.59
C LEU A 527 -6.33 14.29 8.18
N GLU A 528 -7.14 13.94 9.18
CA GLU A 528 -8.00 14.88 9.89
C GLU A 528 -7.19 15.65 10.96
N GLY A 529 -7.12 16.98 10.85
CA GLY A 529 -6.44 17.82 11.84
C GLY A 529 -4.95 17.46 11.98
N PHE A 530 -4.60 16.82 13.10
CA PHE A 530 -3.26 16.31 13.42
C PHE A 530 -3.20 14.77 13.56
N ARG A 531 -4.18 14.03 13.01
CA ARG A 531 -4.26 12.56 13.07
C ARG A 531 -4.40 11.93 11.68
N PHE A 532 -3.72 10.80 11.48
CA PHE A 532 -3.72 10.02 10.25
C PHE A 532 -4.39 8.65 10.45
N THR A 533 -5.54 8.46 9.81
CA THR A 533 -6.25 7.18 9.76
C THR A 533 -5.87 6.46 8.47
N ALA A 534 -5.05 5.41 8.56
CA ALA A 534 -4.68 4.59 7.41
C ALA A 534 -5.89 3.78 6.88
N ASP A 535 -5.99 3.61 5.56
CA ASP A 535 -6.98 2.71 4.95
C ASP A 535 -6.58 1.24 5.18
N VAL A 536 -7.57 0.42 5.54
CA VAL A 536 -7.42 -1.00 5.88
C VAL A 536 -7.20 -1.86 4.62
N GLN A 537 -7.56 -1.38 3.42
CA GLN A 537 -7.34 -2.17 2.18
C GLN A 537 -5.86 -2.30 1.76
N ALA A 538 -4.94 -1.58 2.41
CA ALA A 538 -3.51 -1.60 2.10
C ALA A 538 -2.74 -2.79 2.73
N GLU A 539 -3.35 -3.97 2.90
CA GLU A 539 -2.65 -5.15 3.44
C GLU A 539 -1.84 -5.91 2.38
N GLY A 540 -0.51 -5.89 2.53
CA GLY A 540 0.43 -6.61 1.67
C GLY A 540 1.87 -6.52 2.20
N PRO A 541 2.84 -7.23 1.59
CA PRO A 541 4.25 -7.16 2.01
C PRO A 541 4.82 -5.74 1.91
N ASP A 542 4.34 -4.96 0.95
CA ASP A 542 4.82 -3.60 0.65
C ASP A 542 4.17 -2.52 1.54
N ALA A 543 3.14 -2.88 2.32
CA ALA A 543 2.44 -1.98 3.24
C ALA A 543 3.39 -1.27 4.21
N LYS A 544 4.48 -1.95 4.63
CA LYS A 544 5.51 -1.36 5.49
C LYS A 544 6.33 -0.27 4.79
N ALA A 545 6.57 -0.41 3.48
CA ALA A 545 7.30 0.58 2.70
C ALA A 545 6.43 1.80 2.39
N VAL A 546 5.18 1.57 1.95
CA VAL A 546 4.19 2.63 1.71
C VAL A 546 3.91 3.42 3.00
N LYS A 547 3.74 2.74 4.14
CA LYS A 547 3.57 3.39 5.46
C LYS A 547 4.79 4.20 5.89
N SER A 548 6.01 3.73 5.59
CA SER A 548 7.25 4.49 5.87
C SER A 548 7.38 5.75 5.00
N ALA A 549 6.97 5.68 3.73
CA ALA A 549 6.93 6.84 2.84
C ALA A 549 5.90 7.88 3.29
N ALA A 550 4.65 7.43 3.56
CA ALA A 550 3.60 8.27 4.11
C ALA A 550 4.03 8.94 5.43
N GLN A 551 4.62 8.19 6.37
CA GLN A 551 5.13 8.75 7.64
C GLN A 551 6.16 9.87 7.45
N LYS A 552 7.04 9.75 6.44
CA LYS A 552 8.05 10.78 6.14
C LYS A 552 7.43 12.06 5.56
N ALA A 553 6.43 11.93 4.70
CA ALA A 553 5.71 13.07 4.13
C ALA A 553 4.80 13.76 5.17
N LEU A 554 4.10 12.96 5.99
CA LEU A 554 3.25 13.41 7.09
C LEU A 554 4.00 14.31 8.08
N ALA A 555 5.26 14.01 8.38
CA ALA A 555 6.07 14.85 9.26
C ALA A 555 6.21 16.29 8.74
N ALA A 556 6.51 16.48 7.45
CA ALA A 556 6.61 17.80 6.84
C ALA A 556 5.25 18.52 6.75
N GLU A 557 4.17 17.78 6.47
CA GLU A 557 2.81 18.34 6.49
C GLU A 557 2.36 18.74 7.90
N PHE A 558 2.73 17.99 8.94
CA PHE A 558 2.42 18.36 10.33
C PHE A 558 3.13 19.65 10.75
N GLU A 559 4.37 19.90 10.32
CA GLU A 559 5.03 21.19 10.52
C GLU A 559 4.27 22.32 9.79
N ARG A 560 3.96 22.13 8.49
CA ARG A 560 3.21 23.12 7.69
C ARG A 560 1.82 23.42 8.27
N ARG A 561 1.11 22.39 8.75
CA ARG A 561 -0.19 22.53 9.45
C ARG A 561 -0.04 23.21 10.80
N ALA A 562 0.99 22.89 11.59
CA ALA A 562 1.24 23.54 12.88
C ALA A 562 1.49 25.05 12.74
N GLU A 563 2.16 25.49 11.66
CA GLU A 563 2.35 26.93 11.40
C GLU A 563 1.06 27.62 10.95
N ARG A 564 0.29 27.01 10.03
CA ARG A 564 -1.04 27.51 9.64
C ARG A 564 -1.99 27.61 10.83
N PHE A 565 -2.00 26.59 11.69
CA PHE A 565 -2.77 26.54 12.92
C PHE A 565 -2.37 27.66 13.89
N ALA A 566 -1.08 27.84 14.14
CA ALA A 566 -0.55 28.89 15.01
C ALA A 566 -0.86 30.32 14.50
N ALA A 567 -0.98 30.50 13.18
CA ALA A 567 -1.36 31.76 12.55
C ALA A 567 -2.88 31.99 12.42
N ALA A 568 -3.71 30.95 12.54
CA ALA A 568 -5.14 31.03 12.26
C ALA A 568 -5.90 32.00 13.20
N PRO A 569 -6.85 32.79 12.70
CA PRO A 569 -7.68 33.69 13.51
C PRO A 569 -8.65 32.92 14.41
N ASN A 570 -9.21 33.58 15.44
CA ASN A 570 -10.12 32.93 16.40
C ASN A 570 -11.44 32.42 15.77
N GLY A 571 -11.82 32.90 14.57
CA GLY A 571 -13.01 32.44 13.85
C GLY A 571 -12.88 31.03 13.25
N ASP A 572 -11.65 30.55 13.01
CA ASP A 572 -11.40 29.21 12.46
C ASP A 572 -11.61 28.08 13.50
N PHE A 573 -11.83 28.44 14.77
CA PHE A 573 -11.85 27.54 15.90
C PHE A 573 -13.24 27.47 16.54
N ALA A 574 -13.72 26.25 16.78
CA ALA A 574 -14.97 26.00 17.50
C ALA A 574 -14.71 25.08 18.71
N LEU A 575 -15.34 25.40 19.85
CA LEU A 575 -15.41 24.52 21.02
C LEU A 575 -16.83 23.95 21.11
N GLY A 576 -16.96 22.63 21.03
CA GLY A 576 -18.26 21.97 21.18
C GLY A 576 -18.69 21.80 22.64
N SER A 577 -19.97 21.48 22.84
CA SER A 577 -20.53 21.09 24.16
C SER A 577 -20.01 19.73 24.65
N ASP A 578 -19.41 18.94 23.76
CA ASP A 578 -18.58 17.76 24.07
C ASP A 578 -17.22 18.15 24.71
N GLY A 579 -16.84 19.42 24.67
CA GLY A 579 -15.52 19.92 25.06
C GLY A 579 -14.41 19.59 24.05
N VAL A 580 -14.78 19.15 22.84
CA VAL A 580 -13.84 18.90 21.75
C VAL A 580 -13.65 20.20 20.97
N MET A 581 -12.39 20.59 20.79
CA MET A 581 -12.01 21.74 19.99
C MET A 581 -11.73 21.30 18.55
N ARG A 582 -12.30 22.04 17.62
CA ARG A 582 -12.22 21.82 16.17
C ARG A 582 -11.63 23.03 15.47
N TRP A 583 -10.83 22.81 14.43
CA TRP A 583 -10.21 23.83 13.59
C TRP A 583 -10.62 23.58 12.12
N VAL A 584 -11.35 24.52 11.52
CA VAL A 584 -11.96 24.36 10.18
C VAL A 584 -12.72 23.01 10.08
N GLY A 585 -13.54 22.72 11.10
CA GLY A 585 -14.29 21.46 11.24
C GLY A 585 -13.50 20.29 11.83
N ALA A 586 -12.21 20.15 11.51
CA ALA A 586 -11.37 19.03 11.90
C ALA A 586 -11.03 19.01 13.41
N THR A 587 -11.05 17.82 14.02
CA THR A 587 -10.79 17.58 15.44
C THR A 587 -9.31 17.73 15.79
N VAL A 588 -8.99 18.55 16.81
CA VAL A 588 -7.58 18.92 17.13
C VAL A 588 -7.23 18.88 18.62
N ALA A 589 -8.19 19.06 19.53
CA ALA A 589 -7.95 18.96 20.97
C ALA A 589 -9.22 18.57 21.73
N THR A 590 -9.07 18.13 22.97
CA THR A 590 -10.18 17.99 23.94
C THR A 590 -9.83 18.70 25.23
N LEU A 591 -10.81 19.36 25.84
CA LEU A 591 -10.67 19.94 27.17
C LEU A 591 -10.84 18.87 28.24
N VAL A 592 -10.02 18.96 29.28
CA VAL A 592 -10.06 18.17 30.52
C VAL A 592 -10.04 19.10 31.75
N ALA A 593 -10.26 18.55 32.94
CA ALA A 593 -10.19 19.30 34.18
C ALA A 593 -8.85 20.04 34.37
N GLY A 594 -8.92 21.27 34.87
CA GLY A 594 -7.77 22.04 35.35
C GLY A 594 -7.93 22.42 36.82
N ASP A 595 -6.87 22.96 37.42
CA ASP A 595 -6.82 23.30 38.85
C ASP A 595 -7.88 24.33 39.24
N ASP A 596 -8.19 25.25 38.31
CA ASP A 596 -9.23 26.28 38.40
C ASP A 596 -10.36 25.95 37.39
N LEU A 597 -11.62 26.14 37.78
CA LEU A 597 -12.78 25.83 36.94
C LEU A 597 -12.81 26.69 35.67
N LEU A 598 -12.34 27.94 35.76
CA LEU A 598 -12.26 28.86 34.63
C LEU A 598 -10.98 28.67 33.78
N LYS A 599 -10.12 27.70 34.12
CA LYS A 599 -8.87 27.39 33.42
C LYS A 599 -8.76 25.88 33.16
N PRO A 600 -9.64 25.31 32.32
CA PRO A 600 -9.51 23.91 31.91
C PRO A 600 -8.19 23.70 31.17
N ARG A 601 -7.68 22.47 31.21
CA ARG A 601 -6.48 22.10 30.47
C ARG A 601 -6.86 21.52 29.12
N ALA A 602 -6.14 21.88 28.06
CA ALA A 602 -6.27 21.23 26.76
C ALA A 602 -5.37 20.00 26.64
N VAL A 603 -5.88 18.95 25.99
CA VAL A 603 -5.13 17.77 25.55
C VAL A 603 -5.18 17.73 24.02
N ILE A 604 -4.01 17.82 23.38
CA ILE A 604 -3.88 17.80 21.91
C ILE A 604 -4.21 16.39 21.40
N LEU A 605 -5.06 16.33 20.37
CA LEU A 605 -5.43 15.09 19.68
C LEU A 605 -4.59 14.99 18.40
N ALA A 606 -3.37 14.46 18.56
CA ALA A 606 -2.38 14.34 17.49
C ALA A 606 -1.59 13.02 17.59
N ASP A 607 -1.03 12.58 16.47
CA ASP A 607 -0.20 11.37 16.39
C ASP A 607 1.27 11.62 16.79
N GLU A 608 2.06 10.55 16.88
CA GLU A 608 3.45 10.55 17.36
C GLU A 608 4.39 11.46 16.56
N GLN A 609 4.06 11.81 15.32
CA GLN A 609 4.90 12.66 14.47
C GLN A 609 4.84 14.15 14.87
N LEU A 610 3.78 14.62 15.56
CA LEU A 610 3.70 16.00 16.03
C LEU A 610 4.56 16.19 17.30
N THR A 611 5.82 16.57 17.08
CA THR A 611 6.88 16.67 18.09
C THR A 611 7.52 18.05 18.17
N GLY A 612 8.28 18.30 19.24
CA GLY A 612 9.08 19.51 19.45
C GLY A 612 8.32 20.82 19.23
N ALA A 613 9.00 21.80 18.63
CA ALA A 613 8.49 23.16 18.45
C ALA A 613 7.17 23.24 17.64
N ALA A 614 6.87 22.28 16.77
CA ALA A 614 5.59 22.21 16.07
C ALA A 614 4.43 21.89 17.05
N ARG A 615 4.65 20.96 17.97
CA ARG A 615 3.70 20.63 19.04
C ARG A 615 3.51 21.81 20.00
N ASP A 616 4.59 22.50 20.35
CA ASP A 616 4.55 23.64 21.28
C ASP A 616 3.82 24.85 20.68
N LYS A 617 4.02 25.13 19.37
CA LYS A 617 3.23 26.11 18.60
C LYS A 617 1.73 25.81 18.68
N VAL A 618 1.34 24.56 18.48
CA VAL A 618 -0.06 24.10 18.54
C VAL A 618 -0.62 24.23 19.96
N ALA A 619 0.10 23.77 20.99
CA ALA A 619 -0.29 23.89 22.39
C ALA A 619 -0.59 25.36 22.77
N ALA A 620 0.38 26.25 22.57
CA ALA A 620 0.27 27.66 22.92
C ALA A 620 -0.82 28.41 22.12
N ARG A 621 -1.21 27.90 20.94
CA ARG A 621 -2.34 28.44 20.16
C ARG A 621 -3.69 27.97 20.68
N ILE A 622 -3.79 26.70 21.11
CA ILE A 622 -4.99 26.13 21.75
C ILE A 622 -5.27 26.88 23.05
N ASP A 623 -4.29 26.94 23.96
CA ASP A 623 -4.47 27.57 25.28
C ASP A 623 -4.89 29.05 25.14
N ARG A 624 -4.32 29.77 24.15
CA ARG A 624 -4.72 31.14 23.81
C ARG A 624 -6.16 31.25 23.30
N PHE A 625 -6.63 30.31 22.48
CA PHE A 625 -8.03 30.29 22.04
C PHE A 625 -8.97 29.99 23.21
N VAL A 626 -8.67 28.96 24.00
CA VAL A 626 -9.50 28.50 25.12
C VAL A 626 -9.64 29.61 26.17
N ALA A 627 -8.54 30.25 26.56
CA ALA A 627 -8.56 31.40 27.47
C ALA A 627 -9.41 32.55 26.91
N HIS A 628 -9.18 32.95 25.65
CA HIS A 628 -9.93 34.04 25.02
C HIS A 628 -11.42 33.72 24.84
N HIS A 629 -11.78 32.48 24.54
CA HIS A 629 -13.17 32.05 24.41
C HIS A 629 -13.90 32.10 25.76
N ILE A 630 -13.26 31.60 26.83
CA ILE A 630 -13.80 31.68 28.20
C ILE A 630 -13.92 33.14 28.65
N GLU A 631 -12.88 33.96 28.45
CA GLU A 631 -12.90 35.39 28.77
C GLU A 631 -13.99 36.16 28.00
N THR A 632 -14.21 35.84 26.73
CA THR A 632 -15.22 36.51 25.89
C THR A 632 -16.64 36.09 26.26
N VAL A 633 -16.88 34.79 26.43
CA VAL A 633 -18.23 34.24 26.69
C VAL A 633 -18.64 34.43 28.15
N LEU A 634 -17.73 34.25 29.10
CA LEU A 634 -17.97 34.42 30.54
C LEU A 634 -17.48 35.79 31.06
N LYS A 635 -17.33 36.80 30.19
CA LYS A 635 -16.77 38.12 30.54
C LYS A 635 -17.26 38.72 31.87
N PRO A 636 -18.58 38.71 32.21
CA PRO A 636 -19.03 39.25 33.49
C PRO A 636 -18.44 38.51 34.71
N LEU A 637 -18.23 37.19 34.59
CA LEU A 637 -17.67 36.34 35.65
C LEU A 637 -16.16 36.58 35.80
N THR A 638 -15.43 36.73 34.69
CA THR A 638 -13.98 37.02 34.71
C THR A 638 -13.71 38.45 35.16
N ASP A 639 -14.50 39.43 34.71
CA ASP A 639 -14.40 40.83 35.15
C ASP A 639 -14.70 40.96 36.66
N LEU A 640 -15.66 40.18 37.19
CA LEU A 640 -15.95 40.13 38.63
C LEU A 640 -14.84 39.43 39.43
N ALA A 641 -14.23 38.36 38.89
CA ALA A 641 -13.13 37.64 39.53
C ALA A 641 -11.83 38.48 39.57
N ALA A 642 -11.57 39.30 38.54
CA ALA A 642 -10.41 40.18 38.43
C ALA A 642 -10.62 41.57 39.07
N ALA A 643 -11.75 41.81 39.75
CA ALA A 643 -12.11 43.13 40.29
C ALA A 643 -11.35 43.48 41.59
N ASP A 644 -10.03 43.70 41.50
CA ASP A 644 -9.18 44.05 42.63
C ASP A 644 -9.57 45.35 43.38
N ALA A 645 -10.34 46.22 42.72
CA ALA A 645 -10.94 47.42 43.33
C ALA A 645 -12.02 47.10 44.39
N LEU A 646 -12.48 45.85 44.49
CA LEU A 646 -13.39 45.41 45.56
C LEU A 646 -12.59 45.03 46.81
N THR A 647 -13.04 45.55 47.97
CA THR A 647 -12.40 45.31 49.27
C THR A 647 -13.40 44.74 50.29
N GLY A 648 -12.87 44.16 51.37
CA GLY A 648 -13.66 43.67 52.51
C GLY A 648 -14.81 42.72 52.13
N MET A 649 -15.98 42.92 52.75
CA MET A 649 -17.19 42.12 52.54
C MET A 649 -17.64 42.09 51.08
N THR A 650 -17.42 43.17 50.33
CA THR A 650 -17.79 43.28 48.91
C THR A 650 -16.94 42.36 48.02
N ARG A 651 -15.65 42.20 48.34
CA ARG A 651 -14.78 41.19 47.69
C ARG A 651 -15.19 39.77 48.06
N GLY A 652 -15.57 39.54 49.32
CA GLY A 652 -16.06 38.23 49.79
C GLY A 652 -17.32 37.78 49.05
N LEU A 653 -18.32 38.66 48.91
CA LEU A 653 -19.54 38.36 48.15
C LEU A 653 -19.25 38.18 46.65
N ALA A 654 -18.37 38.99 46.06
CA ALA A 654 -17.94 38.80 44.67
C ALA A 654 -17.32 37.40 44.46
N PHE A 655 -16.43 36.97 45.36
CA PHE A 655 -15.83 35.64 45.31
C PHE A 655 -16.88 34.52 45.41
N GLN A 656 -17.83 34.60 46.36
CA GLN A 656 -18.92 33.63 46.48
C GLN A 656 -19.81 33.58 45.22
N ILE A 657 -20.05 34.72 44.55
CA ILE A 657 -20.79 34.77 43.28
C ILE A 657 -19.99 34.07 42.17
N VAL A 658 -18.66 34.24 42.12
CA VAL A 658 -17.78 33.58 41.16
C VAL A 658 -17.73 32.06 41.39
N GLU A 659 -17.54 31.60 42.63
CA GLU A 659 -17.60 30.17 43.00
C GLU A 659 -18.93 29.52 42.63
N ASN A 660 -20.03 30.27 42.76
CA ASN A 660 -21.38 29.82 42.41
C ASN A 660 -21.77 30.18 40.96
N LEU A 661 -20.78 30.42 40.10
CA LEU A 661 -20.90 30.58 38.64
C LEU A 661 -21.93 31.64 38.23
N GLY A 662 -22.02 32.71 39.02
CA GLY A 662 -22.93 33.83 38.80
C GLY A 662 -24.35 33.67 39.34
N ILE A 663 -24.65 32.61 40.12
CA ILE A 663 -25.99 32.31 40.64
C ILE A 663 -25.95 31.90 42.13
N LEU A 664 -26.27 32.86 43.01
CA LEU A 664 -26.21 32.71 44.46
C LEU A 664 -27.59 32.95 45.11
N PRO A 665 -28.19 31.99 45.85
CA PRO A 665 -29.49 32.22 46.49
C PRO A 665 -29.36 33.28 47.60
N ARG A 666 -30.20 34.33 47.54
CA ARG A 666 -30.09 35.51 48.42
C ARG A 666 -30.27 35.18 49.90
N ARG A 667 -30.99 34.11 50.23
CA ARG A 667 -31.16 33.63 51.61
C ARG A 667 -29.81 33.17 52.22
N ASP A 668 -28.90 32.66 51.39
CA ASP A 668 -27.64 32.03 51.82
C ASP A 668 -26.56 33.10 52.08
N VAL A 669 -26.82 34.36 51.71
CA VAL A 669 -25.96 35.56 51.89
C VAL A 669 -26.76 36.77 52.43
N ALA A 670 -27.76 36.50 53.26
CA ALA A 670 -28.76 37.50 53.64
C ALA A 670 -28.17 38.64 54.50
N GLU A 671 -27.19 38.34 55.36
CA GLU A 671 -26.57 39.33 56.25
C GLU A 671 -25.44 40.11 55.54
N GLU A 672 -24.69 39.47 54.65
CA GLU A 672 -23.71 40.15 53.78
C GLU A 672 -24.43 41.16 52.88
N VAL A 673 -25.51 40.74 52.20
CA VAL A 673 -26.32 41.63 51.36
C VAL A 673 -26.98 42.75 52.16
N ARG A 674 -27.34 42.52 53.44
CA ARG A 674 -27.79 43.57 54.37
C ARG A 674 -26.66 44.55 54.72
N GLY A 675 -25.46 44.04 55.02
CA GLY A 675 -24.29 44.80 55.45
C GLY A 675 -23.62 45.64 54.36
N LEU A 676 -23.83 45.33 53.07
CA LEU A 676 -23.32 46.17 51.98
C LEU A 676 -23.92 47.58 51.99
N ASP A 677 -23.05 48.59 51.90
CA ASP A 677 -23.42 49.98 51.63
C ASP A 677 -23.88 50.19 50.18
N GLN A 678 -24.34 51.41 49.87
CA GLN A 678 -24.89 51.72 48.56
C GLN A 678 -23.81 51.78 47.46
N ASP A 679 -22.58 52.18 47.79
CA ASP A 679 -21.48 52.28 46.84
C ASP A 679 -20.91 50.91 46.46
N SER A 680 -20.79 49.98 47.41
CA SER A 680 -20.48 48.57 47.14
C SER A 680 -21.56 47.92 46.27
N ARG A 681 -22.84 48.20 46.54
CA ARG A 681 -23.96 47.76 45.70
C ARG A 681 -23.91 48.40 44.30
N ALA A 682 -23.45 49.64 44.17
CA ALA A 682 -23.27 50.31 42.88
C ALA A 682 -22.08 49.72 42.09
N ALA A 683 -20.96 49.41 42.76
CA ALA A 683 -19.80 48.73 42.16
C ALA A 683 -20.17 47.33 41.62
N LEU A 684 -20.84 46.50 42.42
CA LEU A 684 -21.29 45.18 41.99
C LEU A 684 -22.32 45.25 40.84
N ARG A 685 -23.23 46.23 40.85
CA ARG A 685 -24.14 46.49 39.71
C ARG A 685 -23.40 46.90 38.44
N ARG A 686 -22.32 47.68 38.55
CA ARG A 686 -21.47 48.07 37.39
C ARG A 686 -20.75 46.85 36.79
N LEU A 687 -20.41 45.85 37.61
CA LEU A 687 -19.88 44.55 37.20
C LEU A 687 -20.98 43.56 36.77
N GLY A 688 -22.23 44.01 36.60
CA GLY A 688 -23.34 43.20 36.05
C GLY A 688 -24.14 42.38 37.07
N VAL A 689 -23.84 42.47 38.36
CA VAL A 689 -24.59 41.76 39.42
C VAL A 689 -25.96 42.41 39.66
N ARG A 690 -27.01 41.60 39.76
CA ARG A 690 -28.37 42.01 40.14
C ARG A 690 -28.78 41.36 41.47
N PHE A 691 -29.44 42.15 42.31
CA PHE A 691 -29.95 41.75 43.62
C PHE A 691 -31.47 41.57 43.52
N GLY A 692 -31.93 40.35 43.23
CA GLY A 692 -33.34 39.99 43.19
C GLY A 692 -33.95 39.80 44.59
N ALA A 693 -35.21 39.37 44.64
CA ALA A 693 -35.86 38.91 45.86
C ALA A 693 -35.29 37.57 46.34
N TYR A 694 -35.05 36.61 45.43
CA TYR A 694 -34.66 35.25 45.79
C TYR A 694 -33.19 34.93 45.49
N HIS A 695 -32.54 35.61 44.54
CA HIS A 695 -31.15 35.38 44.14
C HIS A 695 -30.35 36.69 43.98
N VAL A 696 -29.05 36.59 44.22
CA VAL A 696 -28.04 37.52 43.71
C VAL A 696 -27.41 36.84 42.50
N PHE A 697 -27.53 37.43 41.32
CA PHE A 697 -27.23 36.75 40.06
C PHE A 697 -26.73 37.68 38.95
N MET A 698 -26.15 37.12 37.89
CA MET A 698 -25.64 37.86 36.73
C MET A 698 -26.48 37.54 35.48
N PRO A 699 -27.39 38.43 35.03
CA PRO A 699 -28.36 38.11 33.96
C PRO A 699 -27.73 37.70 32.63
N MET A 700 -26.52 38.19 32.33
CA MET A 700 -25.79 37.86 31.10
C MET A 700 -25.33 36.40 31.03
N LEU A 701 -25.12 35.75 32.18
CA LEU A 701 -24.70 34.35 32.27
C LEU A 701 -25.88 33.37 32.12
N LEU A 702 -27.13 33.85 32.21
CA LEU A 702 -28.34 33.08 31.94
C LEU A 702 -28.67 32.95 30.43
N LYS A 703 -27.77 33.41 29.55
CA LYS A 703 -27.90 33.24 28.09
C LYS A 703 -27.38 31.84 27.68
N PRO A 704 -27.89 31.24 26.59
CA PRO A 704 -27.54 29.86 26.20
C PRO A 704 -26.04 29.56 26.09
N ALA A 705 -25.26 30.42 25.43
CA ALA A 705 -23.81 30.17 25.25
C ALA A 705 -23.01 30.26 26.58
N PRO A 706 -23.14 31.32 27.41
CA PRO A 706 -22.56 31.33 28.75
C PRO A 706 -22.99 30.16 29.64
N ALA A 707 -24.29 29.83 29.67
CA ALA A 707 -24.82 28.73 30.46
C ALA A 707 -24.28 27.36 29.99
N GLY A 708 -24.16 27.16 28.67
CA GLY A 708 -23.55 25.96 28.07
C GLY A 708 -22.08 25.80 28.42
N LEU A 709 -21.30 26.88 28.34
CA LEU A 709 -19.88 26.87 28.71
C LEU A 709 -19.68 26.68 30.22
N ILE A 710 -20.49 27.32 31.06
CA ILE A 710 -20.54 27.07 32.52
C ILE A 710 -20.85 25.59 32.81
N THR A 711 -21.81 25.00 32.10
CA THR A 711 -22.19 23.59 32.26
C THR A 711 -21.05 22.65 31.82
N LEU A 712 -20.38 22.93 30.71
CA LEU A 712 -19.20 22.19 30.23
C LEU A 712 -18.03 22.25 31.22
N LEU A 713 -17.68 23.45 31.72
CA LEU A 713 -16.58 23.63 32.68
C LEU A 713 -16.87 22.98 34.05
N TRP A 714 -18.12 23.07 34.52
CA TRP A 714 -18.52 22.38 35.74
C TRP A 714 -18.51 20.86 35.57
N ALA A 715 -19.09 20.34 34.47
CA ALA A 715 -19.11 18.91 34.18
C ALA A 715 -17.70 18.34 33.98
N LEU A 716 -16.76 19.13 33.48
CA LEU A 716 -15.35 18.77 33.39
C LEU A 716 -14.68 18.56 34.75
N LYS A 717 -15.05 19.36 35.76
CA LYS A 717 -14.42 19.32 37.09
C LYS A 717 -15.11 18.37 38.08
N ASN A 718 -16.28 17.83 37.71
CA ASN A 718 -17.14 17.03 38.60
C ASN A 718 -17.58 15.70 37.97
N ASP A 719 -16.92 15.25 36.89
CA ASP A 719 -17.29 14.07 36.10
C ASP A 719 -18.79 14.04 35.76
N GLY A 720 -19.25 15.17 35.22
CA GLY A 720 -20.66 15.45 34.94
C GLY A 720 -21.13 15.05 33.55
N ARG A 721 -20.22 14.81 32.59
CA ARG A 721 -20.58 14.60 31.17
C ARG A 721 -21.43 13.36 30.91
N GLU A 722 -21.32 12.34 31.76
CA GLU A 722 -22.07 11.07 31.65
C GLU A 722 -23.39 11.07 32.46
N ARG A 723 -23.72 12.18 33.14
CA ARG A 723 -24.94 12.29 33.95
C ARG A 723 -26.12 12.73 33.09
N ALA A 724 -27.29 12.13 33.32
CA ALA A 724 -28.52 12.46 32.62
C ALA A 724 -28.90 13.95 32.77
N GLY A 725 -29.28 14.59 31.65
CA GLY A 725 -29.57 16.01 31.54
C GLY A 725 -28.38 16.89 31.12
N TYR A 726 -27.18 16.32 30.94
CA TYR A 726 -26.03 17.07 30.41
C TYR A 726 -26.29 17.54 28.98
N GLY A 727 -26.28 18.85 28.75
CA GLY A 727 -26.60 19.45 27.45
C GLY A 727 -28.10 19.64 27.20
N ASP A 728 -28.94 18.66 27.53
CA ASP A 728 -30.39 18.71 27.30
C ASP A 728 -31.06 19.96 27.89
N VAL A 729 -30.73 20.29 29.14
CA VAL A 729 -31.30 21.46 29.83
C VAL A 729 -30.80 22.78 29.23
N VAL A 730 -29.62 22.79 28.58
CA VAL A 730 -29.09 23.93 27.83
C VAL A 730 -29.76 24.06 26.46
N ASN A 731 -30.12 22.95 25.81
CA ASN A 731 -30.94 22.95 24.59
C ASN A 731 -32.34 23.51 24.88
N VAL A 732 -32.94 23.16 26.01
CA VAL A 732 -34.20 23.73 26.51
C VAL A 732 -34.09 25.25 26.75
N LEU A 733 -32.96 25.73 27.30
CA LEU A 733 -32.68 27.17 27.45
C LEU A 733 -32.53 27.87 26.09
N ALA A 734 -31.87 27.24 25.12
CA ALA A 734 -31.71 27.74 23.76
C ALA A 734 -33.06 27.86 23.02
N ALA A 735 -34.00 26.94 23.28
CA ALA A 735 -35.39 27.02 22.83
C ALA A 735 -36.24 28.11 23.54
N GLY A 736 -35.61 28.99 24.34
CA GLY A 736 -36.22 30.20 24.90
C GLY A 736 -37.23 29.97 26.04
N ARG A 737 -37.40 28.75 26.53
CA ARG A 737 -38.44 28.39 27.50
C ARG A 737 -38.25 29.11 28.84
N THR A 738 -39.24 29.90 29.26
CA THR A 738 -39.24 30.67 30.53
C THR A 738 -39.37 29.78 31.76
N SER A 739 -40.16 28.70 31.66
CA SER A 739 -40.13 27.56 32.57
C SER A 739 -40.40 26.25 31.81
N VAL A 740 -40.05 25.13 32.42
CA VAL A 740 -40.31 23.77 31.91
C VAL A 740 -40.71 22.82 33.05
N VAL A 741 -41.31 21.68 32.70
CA VAL A 741 -41.45 20.53 33.61
C VAL A 741 -40.06 19.95 33.90
N VAL A 742 -39.83 19.51 35.14
CA VAL A 742 -38.61 18.82 35.55
C VAL A 742 -38.70 17.35 35.15
N ASP A 743 -37.70 16.86 34.42
CA ASP A 743 -37.54 15.43 34.20
C ASP A 743 -36.91 14.80 35.47
N PRO A 744 -37.57 13.83 36.14
CA PRO A 744 -37.03 13.18 37.33
C PRO A 744 -35.73 12.38 37.09
N ALA A 745 -35.36 12.09 35.84
CA ALA A 745 -34.11 11.43 35.50
C ALA A 745 -32.91 12.38 35.47
N PHE A 746 -33.11 13.70 35.33
CA PHE A 746 -32.04 14.68 35.13
C PHE A 746 -31.43 15.18 36.46
N ASP A 747 -30.11 15.33 36.52
CA ASP A 747 -29.44 15.92 37.71
C ASP A 747 -29.90 17.39 37.89
N HIS A 748 -30.49 17.71 39.05
CA HIS A 748 -30.94 19.05 39.41
C HIS A 748 -29.84 20.13 39.30
N GLN A 749 -28.55 19.77 39.31
CA GLN A 749 -27.47 20.70 39.04
C GLN A 749 -27.51 21.27 37.60
N PHE A 750 -27.94 20.51 36.59
CA PHE A 750 -28.00 21.03 35.22
C PHE A 750 -29.05 22.13 35.05
N TYR A 751 -30.20 22.00 35.73
CA TYR A 751 -31.17 23.10 35.84
C TYR A 751 -30.56 24.33 36.50
N ARG A 752 -29.79 24.17 37.59
CA ARG A 752 -29.10 25.30 38.24
C ARG A 752 -28.09 25.97 37.32
N LEU A 753 -27.23 25.20 36.65
CA LEU A 753 -26.19 25.69 35.74
C LEU A 753 -26.78 26.37 34.50
N ALA A 754 -27.92 25.86 34.00
CA ALA A 754 -28.71 26.48 32.93
C ALA A 754 -29.55 27.69 33.39
N GLY A 755 -29.39 28.19 34.62
CA GLY A 755 -30.07 29.40 35.07
C GLY A 755 -31.53 29.22 35.52
N TYR A 756 -31.98 27.98 35.73
CA TYR A 756 -33.28 27.64 36.29
C TYR A 756 -33.20 27.34 37.79
N ARG A 757 -34.34 27.49 38.47
CA ARG A 757 -34.58 26.98 39.81
C ARG A 757 -35.75 26.01 39.79
N VAL A 758 -35.52 24.80 40.29
CA VAL A 758 -36.57 23.80 40.53
C VAL A 758 -37.49 24.29 41.66
N LEU A 759 -38.79 24.28 41.41
CA LEU A 759 -39.89 24.69 42.28
C LEU A 759 -41.04 23.70 42.09
N GLY A 760 -41.01 22.59 42.84
CA GLY A 760 -41.93 21.49 42.62
C GLY A 760 -41.67 20.77 41.29
N ARG A 761 -42.74 20.46 40.54
CA ARG A 761 -42.66 19.81 39.21
C ARG A 761 -42.07 20.68 38.11
N ARG A 762 -41.79 21.97 38.33
CA ARG A 762 -41.27 22.88 37.29
C ARG A 762 -39.94 23.54 37.64
N ALA A 763 -39.11 23.69 36.63
CA ALA A 763 -37.90 24.52 36.64
C ALA A 763 -38.24 25.88 36.02
N VAL A 764 -38.02 26.97 36.76
CA VAL A 764 -38.31 28.34 36.35
C VAL A 764 -37.01 29.13 36.19
N ARG A 765 -36.82 29.86 35.07
CA ARG A 765 -35.65 30.73 34.89
C ARG A 765 -35.55 31.81 35.96
N ILE A 766 -34.35 32.05 36.46
CA ILE A 766 -34.12 32.98 37.58
C ILE A 766 -34.50 34.43 37.18
N ASP A 767 -34.19 34.88 35.97
CA ASP A 767 -34.58 36.23 35.51
C ASP A 767 -36.09 36.42 35.29
N ILE A 768 -36.84 35.31 35.18
CA ILE A 768 -38.30 35.29 35.11
C ILE A 768 -38.88 35.24 36.53
N LEU A 769 -38.27 34.46 37.41
CA LEU A 769 -38.66 34.31 38.81
C LEU A 769 -38.50 35.61 39.63
N GLU A 770 -37.44 36.39 39.36
CA GLU A 770 -37.30 37.72 39.98
C GLU A 770 -38.28 38.74 39.39
N ARG A 771 -38.63 38.65 38.09
CA ARG A 771 -39.69 39.47 37.48
C ARG A 771 -41.06 39.19 38.10
N LEU A 772 -41.38 37.92 38.39
CA LEU A 772 -42.57 37.55 39.18
C LEU A 772 -42.54 38.22 40.57
N ALA A 773 -41.39 38.20 41.25
CA ALA A 773 -41.25 38.83 42.56
C ALA A 773 -41.43 40.36 42.52
N ASP A 774 -41.02 41.01 41.42
CA ASP A 774 -41.19 42.44 41.19
C ASP A 774 -42.64 42.83 40.82
N LEU A 775 -43.49 41.90 40.36
CA LEU A 775 -44.94 42.08 40.24
C LEU A 775 -45.66 41.85 41.58
N ILE A 776 -45.28 40.82 42.34
CA ILE A 776 -45.91 40.47 43.61
C ILE A 776 -45.59 41.48 44.71
N ARG A 777 -44.38 42.09 44.71
CA ARG A 777 -43.95 43.00 45.79
C ARG A 777 -44.81 44.28 45.87
N PRO A 778 -45.12 45.01 44.77
CA PRO A 778 -46.08 46.11 44.80
C PRO A 778 -47.47 45.66 45.27
N ALA A 779 -47.97 44.53 44.77
CA ALA A 779 -49.30 44.02 45.12
C ALA A 779 -49.45 43.67 46.61
N LEU A 780 -48.37 43.24 47.28
CA LEU A 780 -48.33 43.02 48.72
C LEU A 780 -48.05 44.30 49.55
N ALA A 781 -47.42 45.30 48.95
CA ALA A 781 -47.06 46.55 49.64
C ALA A 781 -48.18 47.61 49.59
N TRP A 782 -49.00 47.61 48.54
CA TRP A 782 -50.13 48.52 48.38
C TRP A 782 -51.18 48.29 49.47
N ARG A 783 -51.69 49.38 50.03
CA ARG A 783 -52.82 49.38 50.98
C ARG A 783 -53.96 50.20 50.37
N PRO A 784 -55.23 49.91 50.73
CA PRO A 784 -56.35 50.75 50.33
C PRO A 784 -56.07 52.22 50.62
N GLY A 785 -56.04 53.05 49.57
CA GLY A 785 -55.78 54.49 49.65
C GLY A 785 -54.32 54.93 49.46
N SER A 786 -53.35 54.03 49.28
CA SER A 786 -51.96 54.38 48.96
C SER A 786 -51.71 54.49 47.44
N GLY A 787 -52.43 55.40 46.79
CA GLY A 787 -52.40 55.60 45.34
C GLY A 787 -53.03 54.46 44.53
N ALA A 788 -52.78 54.45 43.21
CA ALA A 788 -53.36 53.49 42.27
C ALA A 788 -53.04 52.02 42.62
N ARG A 789 -54.03 51.13 42.50
CA ARG A 789 -53.92 49.70 42.85
C ARG A 789 -53.08 48.93 41.82
N PRO A 790 -52.00 48.24 42.22
CA PRO A 790 -51.30 47.30 41.34
C PRO A 790 -52.19 46.10 40.98
N ASP A 791 -52.03 45.56 39.78
CA ASP A 791 -52.73 44.34 39.35
C ASP A 791 -52.51 43.19 40.36
N GLY A 792 -53.59 42.51 40.73
CA GLY A 792 -53.61 41.46 41.74
C GLY A 792 -53.53 41.91 43.22
N ALA A 793 -53.37 43.19 43.55
CA ALA A 793 -53.32 43.65 44.95
C ALA A 793 -54.68 43.52 45.67
N TYR A 794 -54.69 43.13 46.96
CA TYR A 794 -55.93 42.93 47.73
C TYR A 794 -56.01 43.78 49.02
N ASP A 795 -55.30 43.43 50.09
CA ASP A 795 -55.51 44.02 51.43
C ASP A 795 -54.24 44.53 52.15
N GLY A 796 -53.11 44.65 51.44
CA GLY A 796 -51.82 45.01 52.05
C GLY A 796 -51.15 43.88 52.84
N GLY A 797 -51.58 42.63 52.61
CA GLY A 797 -50.93 41.41 53.07
C GLY A 797 -51.22 40.17 52.19
N ARG A 798 -52.26 40.23 51.36
CA ARG A 798 -52.68 39.24 50.36
C ARG A 798 -52.66 39.83 48.93
N PHE A 799 -52.45 38.95 47.94
CA PHE A 799 -52.57 39.23 46.50
C PHE A 799 -53.28 38.06 45.77
N ILE A 800 -53.64 38.26 44.51
CA ILE A 800 -54.27 37.26 43.62
C ILE A 800 -53.36 37.02 42.40
N VAL A 801 -53.30 35.78 41.92
CA VAL A 801 -52.55 35.44 40.69
C VAL A 801 -53.26 36.02 39.47
N THR A 802 -52.56 36.84 38.70
CA THR A 802 -53.13 37.53 37.53
C THR A 802 -52.70 36.87 36.22
N PRO A 803 -53.43 37.09 35.10
CA PRO A 803 -53.05 36.55 33.80
C PRO A 803 -51.64 36.93 33.36
N ALA A 804 -51.16 38.13 33.73
CA ALA A 804 -49.80 38.57 33.47
C ALA A 804 -48.76 37.70 34.21
N MET A 805 -49.02 37.33 35.46
CA MET A 805 -48.13 36.46 36.25
C MET A 805 -48.01 35.06 35.62
N MET A 806 -49.13 34.47 35.18
CA MET A 806 -49.15 33.17 34.47
C MET A 806 -48.45 33.24 33.11
N SER A 807 -48.73 34.29 32.32
CA SER A 807 -48.20 34.47 30.97
C SER A 807 -46.67 34.54 30.94
N ILE A 808 -46.06 35.32 31.82
CA ILE A 808 -44.60 35.50 31.88
C ILE A 808 -43.86 34.18 32.23
N LEU A 809 -44.52 33.28 32.97
CA LEU A 809 -43.98 31.98 33.36
C LEU A 809 -44.24 30.85 32.34
N GLY A 810 -45.23 31.00 31.46
CA GLY A 810 -45.66 29.92 30.56
C GLY A 810 -46.19 28.71 31.31
N ALA A 811 -47.00 28.96 32.35
CA ALA A 811 -47.39 28.00 33.38
C ALA A 811 -48.92 28.01 33.60
N THR A 812 -49.49 26.86 33.98
CA THR A 812 -50.91 26.70 34.29
C THR A 812 -51.26 27.26 35.69
N THR A 813 -52.55 27.32 36.03
CA THR A 813 -53.01 27.69 37.37
C THR A 813 -52.47 26.73 38.46
N GLU A 814 -52.40 25.44 38.16
CA GLU A 814 -51.85 24.42 39.07
C GLU A 814 -50.33 24.59 39.25
N ASP A 815 -49.62 24.85 38.15
CA ASP A 815 -48.18 25.13 38.16
C ASP A 815 -47.87 26.37 39.02
N MET A 816 -48.64 27.45 38.85
CA MET A 816 -48.52 28.66 39.67
C MET A 816 -48.70 28.38 41.15
N GLU A 817 -49.63 27.49 41.49
CA GLU A 817 -49.89 27.12 42.87
C GLU A 817 -48.71 26.35 43.48
N GLU A 818 -48.12 25.39 42.76
CA GLU A 818 -46.94 24.67 43.24
C GLU A 818 -45.69 25.58 43.32
N ILE A 819 -45.51 26.48 42.34
CA ILE A 819 -44.44 27.49 42.30
C ILE A 819 -44.54 28.43 43.52
N LEU A 820 -45.71 29.01 43.79
CA LEU A 820 -45.89 29.96 44.90
C LEU A 820 -45.80 29.27 46.27
N ARG A 821 -46.33 28.05 46.44
CA ARG A 821 -46.10 27.21 47.62
C ARG A 821 -44.60 26.98 47.83
N SER A 822 -43.85 26.63 46.77
CA SER A 822 -42.40 26.39 46.80
C SER A 822 -41.55 27.63 47.09
N LEU A 823 -42.09 28.83 46.86
CA LEU A 823 -41.46 30.11 47.22
C LEU A 823 -41.77 30.57 48.65
N GLY A 824 -42.65 29.86 49.37
CA GLY A 824 -43.01 30.14 50.76
C GLY A 824 -44.26 31.00 50.95
N TYR A 825 -45.07 31.20 49.89
CA TYR A 825 -46.40 31.78 50.04
C TYR A 825 -47.40 30.73 50.55
N ARG A 826 -48.47 31.20 51.17
CA ARG A 826 -49.62 30.38 51.59
C ARG A 826 -50.89 31.02 51.05
N HIS A 827 -51.83 30.20 50.58
CA HIS A 827 -53.12 30.69 50.12
C HIS A 827 -54.25 30.45 51.12
N GLU A 828 -55.41 31.01 50.79
CA GLU A 828 -56.69 30.91 51.48
C GLU A 828 -57.76 30.96 50.38
N ALA A 829 -58.58 29.92 50.27
CA ALA A 829 -59.60 29.80 49.23
C ALA A 829 -60.85 30.61 49.61
N MET A 830 -61.37 31.42 48.68
CA MET A 830 -62.55 32.26 48.91
C MET A 830 -63.53 32.22 47.74
N GLU A 831 -64.81 32.43 48.05
CA GLU A 831 -65.90 32.52 47.07
C GLU A 831 -65.61 33.55 45.97
N ALA A 832 -65.65 33.12 44.71
CA ALA A 832 -65.26 33.95 43.57
C ALA A 832 -66.11 35.24 43.47
N ALA A 833 -67.41 35.15 43.78
CA ALA A 833 -68.31 36.30 43.81
C ALA A 833 -67.93 37.32 44.90
N ALA A 834 -67.55 36.85 46.09
CA ALA A 834 -67.14 37.72 47.20
C ALA A 834 -65.81 38.42 46.92
N VAL A 835 -64.83 37.70 46.33
CA VAL A 835 -63.55 38.31 45.94
C VAL A 835 -63.75 39.32 44.80
N THR A 836 -64.58 39.02 43.81
CA THR A 836 -64.88 39.93 42.69
C THR A 836 -65.57 41.21 43.18
N ALA A 837 -66.56 41.09 44.06
CA ALA A 837 -67.22 42.25 44.66
C ALA A 837 -66.24 43.11 45.49
N LYS A 838 -65.34 42.47 46.27
CA LYS A 838 -64.33 43.20 47.05
C LYS A 838 -63.28 43.88 46.16
N LEU A 839 -62.89 43.27 45.04
CA LEU A 839 -61.99 43.89 44.06
C LEU A 839 -62.63 45.14 43.44
N ALA A 840 -63.91 45.08 43.03
CA ALA A 840 -64.61 46.25 42.49
C ALA A 840 -64.72 47.41 43.50
N GLU A 841 -64.96 47.10 44.79
CA GLU A 841 -64.91 48.09 45.88
C GLU A 841 -63.51 48.71 46.03
N LEU A 842 -62.45 47.89 45.99
CA LEU A 842 -61.06 48.33 46.10
C LEU A 842 -60.59 49.14 44.88
N ASP A 843 -61.06 48.82 43.67
CA ASP A 843 -60.78 49.57 42.45
C ASP A 843 -61.49 50.93 42.44
N ALA A 844 -62.76 50.98 42.86
CA ALA A 844 -63.47 52.25 43.06
C ALA A 844 -62.76 53.12 44.10
N PHE A 845 -62.34 52.55 45.24
CA PHE A 845 -61.61 53.27 46.28
C PHE A 845 -60.21 53.73 45.81
N ALA A 846 -59.50 52.93 45.01
CA ALA A 846 -58.22 53.29 44.43
C ALA A 846 -58.34 54.40 43.36
N ALA A 847 -59.40 54.36 42.54
CA ALA A 847 -59.70 55.41 41.58
C ALA A 847 -60.08 56.73 42.27
N GLU A 848 -60.88 56.68 43.35
CA GLU A 848 -61.22 57.86 44.15
C GLU A 848 -60.00 58.44 44.90
N ALA A 849 -59.09 57.57 45.39
CA ALA A 849 -57.82 58.00 45.98
C ALA A 849 -56.89 58.65 44.95
N ALA A 850 -56.71 58.04 43.78
CA ALA A 850 -55.90 58.60 42.69
C ALA A 850 -56.49 59.92 42.16
N ALA A 851 -57.82 60.06 42.11
CA ALA A 851 -58.49 61.31 41.77
C ALA A 851 -58.26 62.42 42.82
N LYS A 852 -58.11 62.06 44.10
CA LYS A 852 -57.75 63.00 45.17
C LYS A 852 -56.27 63.40 45.13
N GLU A 853 -55.36 62.49 44.77
CA GLU A 853 -53.94 62.83 44.53
C GLU A 853 -53.75 63.69 43.27
N ALA A 854 -54.56 63.50 42.23
CA ALA A 854 -54.62 64.35 41.04
C ALA A 854 -55.34 65.70 41.27
N GLY A 855 -55.98 65.90 42.43
CA GLY A 855 -56.85 67.02 42.76
C GLY A 855 -56.16 68.35 43.08
N VAL A 856 -54.93 68.59 42.62
CA VAL A 856 -54.18 69.85 42.83
C VAL A 856 -53.53 70.30 41.53
N SER A 857 -53.69 71.58 41.18
CA SER A 857 -53.25 72.21 39.92
C SER A 857 -53.38 73.74 39.99
N PRO A 858 -52.82 74.53 39.05
CA PRO A 858 -51.53 74.37 38.36
C PRO A 858 -50.72 75.69 38.25
N VAL A 859 -49.39 75.61 38.06
CA VAL A 859 -48.55 76.72 37.53
C VAL A 859 -47.47 76.13 36.62
N ALA A 860 -47.02 76.88 35.61
CA ALA A 860 -46.17 76.40 34.52
C ALA A 860 -44.95 77.30 34.24
N GLU A 861 -43.91 76.73 33.64
CA GLU A 861 -42.89 77.38 32.78
C GLU A 861 -42.46 76.32 31.72
N ALA A 862 -42.57 76.58 30.41
CA ALA A 862 -41.66 77.39 29.56
C ALA A 862 -40.33 76.65 29.27
N GLU A 863 -40.25 75.91 28.15
CA GLU A 863 -39.77 76.36 26.83
C GLU A 863 -38.24 76.22 26.62
N LYS A 864 -37.83 75.37 25.65
CA LYS A 864 -37.15 75.76 24.39
C LYS A 864 -36.89 74.55 23.45
N PRO A 865 -36.60 74.75 22.13
CA PRO A 865 -36.95 73.77 21.08
C PRO A 865 -35.76 73.25 20.23
N ALA A 866 -36.08 72.39 19.24
CA ALA A 866 -35.51 72.19 17.88
C ALA A 866 -33.96 72.28 17.63
N VAL A 867 -33.34 71.67 16.61
CA VAL A 867 -33.72 71.47 15.18
C VAL A 867 -33.07 70.14 14.61
N PRO A 868 -32.95 69.80 13.29
CA PRO A 868 -33.52 68.51 12.82
C PRO A 868 -32.67 67.63 11.86
N ALA A 869 -33.31 66.58 11.34
CA ALA A 869 -33.27 66.02 9.95
C ALA A 869 -31.97 65.56 9.26
N ALA A 870 -32.07 64.41 8.57
CA ALA A 870 -31.57 64.15 7.21
C ALA A 870 -32.31 62.96 6.56
N GLU A 871 -32.29 62.85 5.22
CA GLU A 871 -33.11 61.93 4.40
C GLU A 871 -32.33 60.77 3.73
N PRO A 872 -33.00 59.77 3.10
CA PRO A 872 -32.37 58.54 2.60
C PRO A 872 -31.97 58.57 1.12
N VAL A 873 -31.20 57.56 0.69
CA VAL A 873 -30.93 57.19 -0.71
C VAL A 873 -30.79 55.65 -0.85
N PRO A 874 -30.93 55.05 -2.05
CA PRO A 874 -31.68 53.78 -2.17
C PRO A 874 -30.87 52.59 -2.73
N ALA A 875 -31.57 51.48 -3.03
CA ALA A 875 -31.02 50.24 -3.58
C ALA A 875 -30.92 50.21 -5.12
N PRO A 876 -30.02 49.38 -5.68
CA PRO A 876 -30.24 48.59 -6.90
C PRO A 876 -30.66 47.15 -6.54
N VAL A 877 -31.52 46.38 -7.25
CA VAL A 877 -31.96 46.27 -8.66
C VAL A 877 -31.26 45.15 -9.44
N VAL A 878 -31.91 43.97 -9.51
CA VAL A 878 -31.90 42.96 -10.61
C VAL A 878 -30.53 42.23 -10.76
N VAL A 879 -30.33 41.02 -11.34
CA VAL A 879 -30.97 40.20 -12.39
C VAL A 879 -31.03 38.70 -11.99
N ALA A 880 -31.74 37.88 -12.78
CA ALA A 880 -31.83 36.42 -12.67
C ALA A 880 -31.36 35.73 -13.97
N GLU A 881 -31.08 34.44 -13.90
CA GLU A 881 -31.00 33.42 -14.98
C GLU A 881 -31.40 32.09 -14.29
N GLU A 882 -32.54 31.46 -14.62
CA GLU A 882 -32.71 30.42 -15.68
C GLU A 882 -31.82 29.18 -15.41
N GLU A 883 -32.31 28.05 -14.89
CA GLU A 883 -33.39 27.13 -15.32
C GLU A 883 -33.02 26.22 -16.53
N VAL A 884 -32.85 24.92 -16.28
CA VAL A 884 -32.92 23.83 -17.28
C VAL A 884 -33.55 22.59 -16.62
N GLU A 885 -34.37 21.86 -17.38
CA GLU A 885 -35.19 20.70 -16.96
C GLU A 885 -34.40 19.43 -16.57
N ALA A 886 -35.03 18.58 -15.75
CA ALA A 886 -35.10 17.12 -15.98
C ALA A 886 -36.37 16.51 -15.36
N LYS A 887 -36.88 15.42 -15.94
CA LYS A 887 -38.21 14.85 -15.66
C LYS A 887 -38.25 13.83 -14.50
N ALA A 888 -39.47 13.61 -14.01
CA ALA A 888 -39.85 12.64 -12.98
C ALA A 888 -39.62 11.17 -13.40
N ASP A 889 -39.68 10.28 -12.39
CA ASP A 889 -40.36 8.99 -12.53
C ASP A 889 -40.95 8.50 -11.18
N GLU A 890 -41.63 7.36 -11.18
CA GLU A 890 -42.67 6.94 -10.21
C GLU A 890 -42.27 6.45 -8.79
N ALA A 891 -43.32 6.28 -7.97
CA ALA A 891 -43.57 5.19 -7.01
C ALA A 891 -43.33 5.44 -5.49
N ALA A 892 -44.44 5.73 -4.79
CA ALA A 892 -44.64 5.39 -3.38
C ALA A 892 -46.01 4.72 -3.21
N PRO A 893 -46.12 3.55 -2.54
CA PRO A 893 -47.40 2.88 -2.29
C PRO A 893 -48.14 3.47 -1.07
N ALA A 894 -49.48 3.40 -1.10
CA ALA A 894 -50.34 3.86 -0.01
C ALA A 894 -50.77 2.72 0.93
N ALA A 895 -51.03 3.04 2.21
CA ALA A 895 -52.02 2.34 3.04
C ALA A 895 -52.46 3.19 4.26
N GLU A 896 -53.79 3.28 4.43
CA GLU A 896 -54.51 3.30 5.72
C GLU A 896 -54.16 4.36 6.79
N GLU A 897 -54.72 5.57 6.63
CA GLU A 897 -55.30 6.26 7.79
C GLU A 897 -56.61 5.55 8.21
N SER A 898 -56.85 5.45 9.52
CA SER A 898 -58.18 5.13 10.06
C SER A 898 -58.51 6.05 11.24
N ALA A 899 -59.63 6.77 11.14
CA ALA A 899 -60.05 7.75 12.13
C ALA A 899 -60.97 7.14 13.20
N PRO A 900 -60.80 7.51 14.48
CA PRO A 900 -61.86 7.41 15.48
C PRO A 900 -62.79 8.63 15.45
N ALA A 901 -64.04 8.39 15.81
CA ALA A 901 -65.15 9.33 15.86
C ALA A 901 -64.91 10.64 16.64
N ALA A 902 -65.68 11.67 16.28
CA ALA A 902 -65.96 12.78 17.18
C ALA A 902 -66.95 12.36 18.27
N GLU A 903 -66.61 12.56 19.54
CA GLU A 903 -67.56 12.52 20.65
C GLU A 903 -67.94 13.95 21.07
N THR A 904 -69.24 14.19 21.24
CA THR A 904 -69.78 15.44 21.78
C THR A 904 -69.61 15.46 23.30
N ALA A 905 -68.64 16.21 23.81
CA ALA A 905 -68.55 16.53 25.23
C ALA A 905 -69.51 17.66 25.59
N GLU A 906 -70.30 17.46 26.66
CA GLU A 906 -71.30 18.43 27.12
C GLU A 906 -70.65 19.68 27.74
N ALA A 907 -71.31 20.83 27.58
CA ALA A 907 -70.98 22.04 28.31
C ALA A 907 -71.47 21.92 29.77
N ALA A 908 -70.75 21.13 30.57
CA ALA A 908 -70.95 21.09 32.02
C ALA A 908 -70.77 22.49 32.61
N ALA A 909 -71.74 22.95 33.40
CA ALA A 909 -71.63 24.20 34.13
C ALA A 909 -70.59 24.02 35.25
N GLU A 910 -69.36 24.50 35.03
CA GLU A 910 -68.33 24.50 36.08
C GLU A 910 -68.81 25.33 37.28
N GLU A 911 -68.88 24.68 38.44
CA GLU A 911 -69.04 25.39 39.71
C GLU A 911 -67.90 26.41 39.86
N PRO A 912 -68.17 27.65 40.32
CA PRO A 912 -67.20 28.73 40.29
C PRO A 912 -66.02 28.44 41.22
N LYS A 913 -64.91 27.95 40.63
CA LYS A 913 -63.68 27.60 41.34
C LYS A 913 -63.25 28.73 42.29
N PRO A 914 -62.99 28.44 43.58
CA PRO A 914 -62.71 29.47 44.57
C PRO A 914 -61.40 30.20 44.25
N VAL A 915 -61.42 31.52 44.40
CA VAL A 915 -60.24 32.37 44.14
C VAL A 915 -59.28 32.26 45.32
N LEU A 916 -58.03 31.92 45.01
CA LEU A 916 -56.96 31.74 46.00
C LEU A 916 -56.34 33.11 46.35
N LEU A 917 -56.52 33.56 47.59
CA LEU A 917 -55.81 34.74 48.11
C LEU A 917 -54.46 34.34 48.71
N TRP A 918 -53.38 34.85 48.13
CA TRP A 918 -52.00 34.49 48.47
C TRP A 918 -51.34 35.50 49.41
N ARG A 919 -50.75 35.03 50.52
CA ARG A 919 -49.96 35.84 51.46
C ARG A 919 -48.56 35.25 51.67
N GLN A 920 -47.60 36.11 52.02
CA GLN A 920 -46.27 35.64 52.41
C GLN A 920 -46.35 34.87 53.74
N GLY A 921 -45.77 33.66 53.80
CA GLY A 921 -45.76 32.89 55.04
C GLY A 921 -44.86 33.53 56.11
N ARG A 922 -45.39 33.75 57.33
CA ARG A 922 -44.53 34.12 58.48
C ARG A 922 -43.48 33.04 58.71
N PHE A 923 -42.21 33.43 58.70
CA PHE A 923 -41.07 32.54 58.93
C PHE A 923 -40.77 32.36 60.43
N GLU A 924 -41.80 32.03 61.21
CA GLU A 924 -41.69 31.83 62.66
C GLU A 924 -41.01 30.48 62.98
N GLY A 925 -39.81 30.56 63.56
CA GLY A 925 -39.37 29.56 64.55
C GLY A 925 -38.97 28.16 64.07
N ARG A 926 -38.26 28.00 62.93
CA ARG A 926 -37.62 26.70 62.58
C ARG A 926 -36.12 26.58 62.90
N ASN A 927 -35.52 27.58 63.55
CA ASN A 927 -34.09 27.62 63.86
C ASN A 927 -33.71 26.87 65.17
N ARG A 928 -34.11 25.60 65.31
CA ARG A 928 -33.76 24.76 66.49
C ARG A 928 -33.45 23.28 66.23
N ASN A 929 -33.76 22.73 65.06
CA ASN A 929 -33.60 21.28 64.78
C ASN A 929 -32.49 20.91 63.79
N GLN A 930 -31.65 21.85 63.32
CA GLN A 930 -30.56 21.53 62.37
C GLN A 930 -29.16 21.51 62.99
N ASP A 931 -28.90 22.30 64.05
CA ASP A 931 -27.58 22.31 64.74
C ASP A 931 -27.29 21.04 65.54
N GLN A 932 -28.32 20.40 66.13
CA GLN A 932 -28.14 19.15 66.89
C GLN A 932 -27.62 18.00 66.01
N ASN A 933 -27.89 18.01 64.70
CA ASN A 933 -27.42 16.96 63.78
C ASN A 933 -25.99 17.23 63.27
N ARG A 934 -25.53 18.49 63.22
CA ARG A 934 -24.13 18.82 62.88
C ARG A 934 -23.15 18.52 64.01
N GLN A 935 -23.56 18.63 65.28
CA GLN A 935 -22.67 18.33 66.42
C GLN A 935 -22.52 16.83 66.76
N ARG A 936 -23.35 15.93 66.20
CA ARG A 936 -23.23 14.47 66.46
C ARG A 936 -22.27 13.72 65.52
N GLN A 937 -22.01 14.22 64.30
CA GLN A 937 -21.06 13.56 63.40
C GLN A 937 -19.59 13.97 63.62
N ASN A 938 -19.32 15.14 64.22
CA ASN A 938 -17.96 15.66 64.40
C ASN A 938 -17.34 15.36 65.80
N ARG A 939 -17.72 14.23 66.41
CA ARG A 939 -17.17 13.74 67.69
C ARG A 939 -16.84 12.22 67.69
N GLY A 940 -16.74 11.61 66.51
CA GLY A 940 -16.50 10.18 66.33
C GLY A 940 -15.13 9.76 65.78
N ASN A 941 -14.25 10.71 65.40
CA ASN A 941 -13.01 10.37 64.68
C ASN A 941 -11.77 11.19 65.13
N GLN A 942 -11.40 11.05 66.41
CA GLN A 942 -10.06 11.33 66.94
C GLN A 942 -9.82 10.38 68.14
N ASN A 943 -8.61 9.82 68.27
CA ASN A 943 -8.22 8.74 69.21
C ASN A 943 -9.07 7.45 69.09
N ARG A 944 -8.58 6.39 68.45
CA ARG A 944 -7.41 5.59 68.90
C ARG A 944 -6.77 4.81 67.75
N GLY A 945 -5.44 4.62 67.81
CA GLY A 945 -4.72 3.64 67.00
C GLY A 945 -4.39 2.36 67.76
N HIS A 946 -3.76 1.40 67.07
CA HIS A 946 -3.09 0.20 67.61
C HIS A 946 -3.89 -0.71 68.58
N GLN A 947 -4.34 -1.89 68.10
CA GLN A 947 -3.63 -3.17 68.38
C GLN A 947 -4.29 -4.44 67.76
N ASN A 948 -3.42 -5.32 67.23
CA ASN A 948 -3.41 -6.79 67.29
C ASN A 948 -4.68 -7.69 67.18
N ARG A 949 -4.52 -8.66 66.27
CA ARG A 949 -4.69 -10.14 66.44
C ARG A 949 -6.07 -10.83 66.43
N ASP A 950 -6.05 -11.91 65.62
CA ASP A 950 -6.54 -13.28 65.84
C ASP A 950 -8.04 -13.64 65.78
N GLN A 951 -8.27 -14.77 65.09
CA GLN A 951 -9.42 -15.69 65.14
C GLN A 951 -10.78 -15.14 64.63
N GLY A 952 -11.70 -15.98 64.13
CA GLY A 952 -11.65 -17.43 63.88
C GLY A 952 -12.96 -18.13 64.26
N GLY A 953 -13.45 -19.04 63.41
CA GLY A 953 -14.76 -19.70 63.54
C GLY A 953 -15.89 -18.89 62.87
N GLU A 954 -16.65 -19.40 61.91
CA GLU A 954 -17.54 -20.58 61.87
C GLU A 954 -18.91 -20.38 62.52
N ALA A 955 -19.94 -20.33 61.67
CA ALA A 955 -21.16 -21.12 61.83
C ALA A 955 -21.82 -21.34 60.45
N ARG A 956 -22.41 -22.53 60.24
CA ARG A 956 -23.19 -22.89 59.03
C ARG A 956 -24.67 -22.96 59.37
N LYS A 957 -25.55 -22.71 58.38
CA LYS A 957 -26.74 -23.52 57.98
C LYS A 957 -27.70 -22.70 57.10
N SER A 958 -28.62 -23.30 56.33
CA SER A 958 -28.57 -24.47 55.43
C SER A 958 -29.92 -24.57 54.68
N ASP A 959 -29.90 -25.21 53.50
CA ASP A 959 -31.08 -25.75 52.77
C ASP A 959 -32.13 -24.72 52.26
N GLY A 960 -32.85 -24.89 51.15
CA GLY A 960 -32.90 -25.88 50.06
C GLY A 960 -34.06 -25.51 49.10
N ALA A 961 -34.50 -26.27 48.10
CA ALA A 961 -33.87 -27.28 47.23
C ALA A 961 -34.90 -27.77 46.17
N GLU A 962 -34.52 -27.92 44.89
CA GLU A 962 -35.11 -28.87 43.90
C GLU A 962 -34.24 -28.84 42.60
N GLN A 963 -33.68 -29.97 42.12
CA GLN A 963 -34.22 -30.99 41.19
C GLN A 963 -34.40 -30.50 39.73
N GLN A 964 -34.04 -31.21 38.64
CA GLN A 964 -33.27 -32.47 38.37
C GLN A 964 -32.88 -32.47 36.84
N ALA A 965 -31.96 -33.28 36.26
CA ALA A 965 -30.79 -34.05 36.72
C ALA A 965 -30.06 -34.77 35.55
N ARG A 966 -28.75 -35.09 35.69
CA ARG A 966 -27.94 -36.13 34.97
C ARG A 966 -27.61 -35.88 33.48
N ASN A 967 -26.52 -36.41 32.86
CA ASN A 967 -25.35 -37.23 33.27
C ASN A 967 -24.23 -37.12 32.17
N ASP A 968 -22.98 -37.60 32.27
CA ASP A 968 -21.97 -37.73 33.35
C ASP A 968 -20.66 -38.38 32.78
N ARG A 969 -19.55 -38.40 33.55
CA ARG A 969 -18.21 -39.05 33.35
C ARG A 969 -17.22 -38.27 32.47
N GLY A 970 -15.96 -37.97 32.84
CA GLY A 970 -15.17 -38.28 34.06
C GLY A 970 -14.16 -39.43 33.85
N GLY A 971 -12.90 -39.42 34.33
CA GLY A 971 -12.12 -38.44 35.12
C GLY A 971 -11.10 -39.15 36.05
N LYS A 972 -10.02 -38.50 36.53
CA LYS A 972 -9.19 -38.94 37.70
C LYS A 972 -8.12 -37.92 38.17
N ARG A 973 -7.58 -38.12 39.39
CA ARG A 973 -6.48 -37.39 40.06
C ARG A 973 -5.31 -38.36 40.37
N PHE A 974 -4.12 -37.86 40.74
CA PHE A 974 -3.48 -38.10 42.06
C PHE A 974 -2.13 -37.36 42.29
N ASP A 975 -1.87 -37.01 43.56
CA ASP A 975 -0.58 -36.80 44.28
C ASP A 975 0.46 -35.66 44.03
N LYS A 976 1.43 -35.63 44.96
CA LYS A 976 2.39 -34.59 45.44
C LYS A 976 3.52 -35.35 46.23
N PRO A 977 4.58 -34.78 46.89
CA PRO A 977 5.01 -33.37 47.05
C PRO A 977 6.56 -33.05 47.08
N LYS A 978 6.90 -31.74 47.05
CA LYS A 978 7.96 -30.99 47.80
C LYS A 978 9.49 -31.37 47.78
N ARG A 979 10.29 -30.31 47.48
CA ARG A 979 11.60 -29.89 48.12
C ARG A 979 12.85 -30.74 47.81
N HIS A 980 14.11 -30.28 48.00
CA HIS A 980 14.65 -29.16 48.81
C HIS A 980 15.88 -28.45 48.17
N ASP A 981 16.26 -27.28 48.69
CA ASP A 981 17.37 -26.40 48.29
C ASP A 981 18.79 -26.87 48.74
N GLY A 982 19.86 -26.31 48.15
CA GLY A 982 21.24 -26.43 48.67
C GLY A 982 22.35 -25.70 47.87
N GLU A 983 23.15 -24.84 48.53
CA GLU A 983 24.38 -24.19 48.01
C GLU A 983 25.66 -24.89 48.53
N GLY A 984 26.82 -24.78 47.86
CA GLY A 984 28.09 -25.24 48.47
C GLY A 984 29.42 -25.23 47.67
N LYS A 985 30.11 -24.07 47.63
CA LYS A 985 31.58 -23.85 47.79
C LYS A 985 32.67 -24.78 47.14
N ARG A 986 33.61 -24.14 46.41
CA ARG A 986 35.11 -24.20 46.53
C ARG A 986 35.85 -25.54 46.22
N GLU A 987 37.16 -25.66 45.97
CA GLU A 987 38.36 -24.84 45.58
C GLU A 987 39.44 -25.87 45.08
N GLY A 988 40.54 -25.62 44.36
CA GLY A 988 41.25 -24.43 43.82
C GLY A 988 42.62 -24.84 43.18
N SER A 989 43.50 -23.89 42.83
CA SER A 989 44.87 -24.05 42.22
C SER A 989 44.91 -24.47 40.72
N ASN A 990 45.99 -24.27 39.93
CA ASN A 990 47.39 -23.90 40.25
C ASN A 990 48.03 -22.90 39.23
N LYS A 991 49.24 -22.38 39.52
CA LYS A 991 50.05 -21.42 38.74
C LYS A 991 51.30 -22.04 38.08
N GLY A 992 51.87 -21.37 37.08
CA GLY A 992 53.22 -21.56 36.53
C GLY A 992 53.65 -20.34 35.69
N ASP A 993 54.92 -19.93 35.72
CA ASP A 993 55.36 -18.58 35.30
C ASP A 993 56.83 -18.54 34.80
N PHE A 994 57.24 -17.44 34.12
CA PHE A 994 58.63 -17.01 33.80
C PHE A 994 59.51 -17.84 32.80
N ARG A 995 60.50 -17.29 32.04
CA ARG A 995 61.09 -15.92 31.92
C ARG A 995 61.87 -15.64 30.60
N GLY A 996 61.62 -14.48 29.97
CA GLY A 996 62.59 -13.63 29.22
C GLY A 996 63.07 -14.05 27.80
N GLY A 997 63.51 -13.16 26.89
CA GLY A 997 63.35 -11.69 26.81
C GLY A 997 64.58 -10.88 26.31
N ASN A 998 64.45 -10.04 25.26
CA ASN A 998 65.34 -8.89 24.99
C ASN A 998 64.71 -7.81 24.06
N GLN A 999 65.41 -6.67 23.88
CA GLN A 999 65.01 -5.43 23.17
C GLN A 999 65.07 -5.56 21.61
N ARG A 1000 64.69 -4.60 20.73
CA ARG A 1000 64.73 -3.11 20.78
C ARG A 1000 63.88 -2.46 19.65
N GLN A 1001 63.61 -1.15 19.76
CA GLN A 1001 63.19 -0.11 18.76
C GLN A 1001 63.12 -0.49 17.25
N GLN A 1002 62.26 0.05 16.37
CA GLN A 1002 61.55 1.36 16.24
C GLN A 1002 60.44 1.17 15.15
N LYS A 1003 59.26 1.83 15.11
CA LYS A 1003 58.99 3.24 14.72
C LYS A 1003 57.47 3.58 14.80
N ARG A 1004 57.20 4.89 14.88
CA ARG A 1004 55.93 5.67 14.86
C ARG A 1004 54.90 5.34 13.75
N ASP A 1005 53.63 5.77 13.77
CA ASP A 1005 52.70 6.25 14.84
C ASP A 1005 51.26 6.34 14.27
N HIS A 1006 50.25 5.96 15.07
CA HIS A 1006 48.85 6.43 15.00
C HIS A 1006 48.39 6.62 16.47
N GLY A 1007 47.61 7.62 16.89
CA GLY A 1007 46.93 8.69 16.16
C GLY A 1007 45.48 8.83 16.66
N HIS A 1008 45.21 9.74 17.62
CA HIS A 1008 43.87 9.95 18.21
C HIS A 1008 43.66 11.42 18.69
N PRO A 1009 42.41 11.89 18.92
CA PRO A 1009 42.01 13.23 18.47
C PRO A 1009 41.49 14.21 19.55
N ALA A 1010 41.41 15.51 19.18
CA ALA A 1010 40.45 16.47 19.74
C ALA A 1010 40.32 17.74 18.88
N GLY A 1011 39.12 18.34 18.81
CA GLY A 1011 38.97 19.81 18.78
C GLY A 1011 38.32 20.52 17.56
N LYS A 1012 37.08 20.98 17.78
CA LYS A 1012 36.48 22.29 17.38
C LYS A 1012 36.43 22.76 15.90
N ARG A 1013 35.17 23.02 15.48
CA ARG A 1013 34.62 24.22 14.80
C ARG A 1013 35.36 24.87 13.60
N VAL A 1014 34.69 24.75 12.44
CA VAL A 1014 34.27 25.84 11.52
C VAL A 1014 35.26 26.97 11.21
N GLU A 1015 35.73 26.98 9.96
CA GLU A 1015 36.00 28.20 9.18
C GLU A 1015 35.50 27.98 7.73
N GLN A 1016 35.34 29.04 6.92
CA GLN A 1016 34.74 28.97 5.58
C GLN A 1016 35.81 28.97 4.48
N GLU A 1017 35.74 28.04 3.53
CA GLU A 1017 36.56 28.05 2.31
C GLU A 1017 35.74 28.18 1.01
N ARG A 1018 36.40 28.68 -0.03
CA ARG A 1018 35.84 28.99 -1.35
C ARG A 1018 35.92 27.77 -2.29
N PRO A 1019 35.02 27.63 -3.29
CA PRO A 1019 35.12 26.56 -4.27
C PRO A 1019 36.39 26.66 -5.13
N ALA A 1020 37.03 25.52 -5.37
CA ALA A 1020 38.23 25.41 -6.20
C ALA A 1020 37.92 25.56 -7.71
N ARG A 1021 38.95 25.92 -8.50
CA ARG A 1021 38.86 25.99 -9.96
C ARG A 1021 38.92 24.60 -10.59
N ILE A 1022 38.18 24.41 -11.69
CA ILE A 1022 38.21 23.19 -12.50
C ILE A 1022 39.44 23.20 -13.43
N ASP A 1023 40.05 22.03 -13.61
CA ASP A 1023 41.17 21.79 -14.53
C ASP A 1023 40.73 21.92 -16.02
N PRO A 1024 41.33 22.81 -16.82
CA PRO A 1024 40.99 22.99 -18.23
C PRO A 1024 41.18 21.76 -19.12
N ASP A 1025 42.11 20.86 -18.80
CA ASP A 1025 42.43 19.72 -19.67
C ASP A 1025 41.60 18.47 -19.38
N SER A 1026 40.78 18.51 -18.32
CA SER A 1026 39.82 17.47 -17.96
C SER A 1026 38.90 17.07 -19.13
N PRO A 1027 38.67 15.76 -19.38
CA PRO A 1027 37.69 15.30 -20.38
C PRO A 1027 36.28 15.89 -20.17
N PHE A 1028 35.91 16.17 -18.91
CA PHE A 1028 34.62 16.77 -18.58
C PHE A 1028 34.51 18.25 -19.00
N ALA A 1029 35.61 19.01 -18.99
CA ALA A 1029 35.62 20.39 -19.49
C ALA A 1029 35.41 20.42 -21.02
N LYS A 1030 36.05 19.50 -21.74
CA LYS A 1030 35.90 19.34 -23.20
C LYS A 1030 34.48 18.87 -23.58
N LEU A 1031 33.87 17.99 -22.79
CA LEU A 1031 32.45 17.63 -22.92
C LEU A 1031 31.50 18.81 -22.65
N LEU A 1032 31.81 19.67 -21.68
CA LEU A 1032 31.00 20.85 -21.39
C LEU A 1032 31.03 21.86 -22.55
N ALA A 1033 32.22 22.13 -23.10
CA ALA A 1033 32.40 23.00 -24.25
C ALA A 1033 31.66 22.48 -25.51
N LEU A 1034 31.71 21.16 -25.76
CA LEU A 1034 30.95 20.54 -26.86
C LEU A 1034 29.43 20.74 -26.68
N LYS A 1035 28.94 20.62 -25.43
CA LYS A 1035 27.53 20.78 -25.06
C LYS A 1035 27.03 22.22 -25.15
N GLU A 1036 27.92 23.21 -25.05
CA GLU A 1036 27.60 24.62 -25.34
C GLU A 1036 27.69 24.94 -26.85
N GLN A 1037 28.61 24.31 -27.59
CA GLN A 1037 28.66 24.43 -29.05
C GLN A 1037 27.42 23.83 -29.74
N MET A 1038 26.87 22.73 -29.22
CA MET A 1038 25.60 22.15 -29.69
C MET A 1038 24.33 22.91 -29.20
N LYS A 1039 24.48 24.11 -28.63
CA LYS A 1039 23.38 25.01 -28.21
C LYS A 1039 23.39 26.36 -28.95
N LYS A 1040 24.17 26.48 -30.01
CA LYS A 1040 24.16 27.58 -30.97
C LYS A 1040 23.87 27.05 -32.37
#